data_AF-A0A932S9L5-F1
#
_entry.id   AF-A0A932S9L5-F1
#
_cell.length_a   1.000
_cell.length_b   1.000
_cell.length_c   1.000
_cell.angle_alpha   90.00
_cell.angle_beta   90.00
_cell.angle_gamma   90.00
#
_symmetry.space_group_name_H-M   'P 1'
#
loop_
_entity.id
_entity.type
_entity.pdbx_description
1 polymer ?
#
loop_
_entity_poly.entity_id
_entity_poly.type
_entity_poly.pdbx_seq_one_letter_code
_entity_poly.pdbx_strand_id
1 'polypeptide(L)'
;MYQKMLAYGRKGVLALEGWADRIFTPRYNPFYYLGAITIFFLWLLLISGIYLFIFYEIAAPYESVNDITEKQWYLGGIMRSIHRYAADGMAMAAITHLLHTYLTDRYRRWRWVAWVSGIALLTAIWATGIVGYWMVWDEKAQMIADLTAAFLDYLPIFGDSLSMSFASSNLITNLFFFVALFIHLMVPVLLFIVLWIHVVRISRPVINPPKTLAIIIICIILILSIFKPAASLARADTNKLISTISIDWFYLFFYPMLNAIPPWLAWIILTGSALILTLAPWLIRSKKQAPAEIIKDNCTGCSQCFEDCPYEAIHMMPQADDKAGGRPYDMEAVVIPKRCASCGICAGSCNFHAVNFPEKTEKAVMSEITNTVTAARGARGPVLLGIICSYSADLRKIIDPATAAVKDMPNVKLITLPCIGMITPSWIEHALNAGADGVFISGCRMGDCHYRLGNKWLEERLSGGRLPILRQNIDRSLIRAFWHSALQTEGLWNEIKAFEQDIKMKARKQYAPGKIIMKKRHLAFSSIALSIPAALIFYFSDASYLFSNPHDSLLKLSIKHTGKRIVECDESAMLTKEAQKYSEMLKETGRAQMSLATLGKCGRERYPLYIELSLDNKTRLAKSYKPTGWKRDGSSFVYEKFPLTPGRHTLLIKMRDDKDGERFDYTFEGGIESRPGQITVIDFDERSKKFFVR
;
A
#
# COMPACT_ATOMS: atom_id res chain seq x y z
N MET A 1 13.06 6.89 -22.65
CA MET A 1 12.42 7.85 -21.73
C MET A 1 12.28 7.30 -20.30
N TYR A 2 11.59 6.16 -20.10
CA TYR A 2 11.34 5.56 -18.78
C TYR A 2 12.60 5.33 -17.90
N GLN A 3 13.66 4.73 -18.44
CA GLN A 3 14.91 4.49 -17.69
C GLN A 3 15.59 5.80 -17.24
N LYS A 4 15.46 6.87 -18.02
CA LYS A 4 15.95 8.20 -17.63
C LYS A 4 15.13 8.74 -16.47
N MET A 5 13.79 8.65 -16.54
CA MET A 5 12.88 9.06 -15.46
C MET A 5 13.21 8.37 -14.14
N LEU A 6 13.38 7.04 -14.15
CA LEU A 6 13.79 6.30 -12.94
C LEU A 6 15.17 6.73 -12.44
N ALA A 7 16.13 6.98 -13.34
CA ALA A 7 17.44 7.45 -12.93
C ALA A 7 17.38 8.83 -12.25
N TYR A 8 16.58 9.76 -12.77
CA TYR A 8 16.35 11.06 -12.12
C TYR A 8 15.60 10.91 -10.79
N GLY A 9 14.54 10.10 -10.75
CA GLY A 9 13.79 9.81 -9.53
C GLY A 9 14.67 9.21 -8.43
N ARG A 10 15.50 8.21 -8.78
CA ARG A 10 16.48 7.60 -7.87
C ARG A 10 17.46 8.65 -7.33
N LYS A 11 17.96 9.55 -8.17
CA LYS A 11 18.83 10.65 -7.71
C LYS A 11 18.08 11.57 -6.73
N GLY A 12 16.82 11.91 -7.01
CA GLY A 12 15.99 12.70 -6.09
C GLY A 12 15.87 12.04 -4.72
N VAL A 13 15.50 10.75 -4.67
CA VAL A 13 15.35 10.00 -3.41
C VAL A 13 16.66 9.92 -2.65
N LEU A 14 17.77 9.55 -3.30
CA LEU A 14 19.07 9.43 -2.64
C LEU A 14 19.59 10.79 -2.12
N ALA A 15 19.23 11.89 -2.78
CA ALA A 15 19.55 13.23 -2.31
C ALA A 15 18.75 13.60 -1.06
N LEU A 16 17.44 13.30 -1.04
CA LEU A 16 16.57 13.48 0.13
C LEU A 16 17.04 12.65 1.32
N GLU A 17 17.41 11.38 1.10
CA GLU A 17 17.99 10.54 2.15
C GLU A 17 19.30 11.11 2.67
N GLY A 18 20.18 11.60 1.79
CA GLY A 18 21.43 12.24 2.18
C GLY A 18 21.24 13.52 2.99
N TRP A 19 20.21 14.30 2.68
CA TRP A 19 19.80 15.45 3.50
C TRP A 19 19.28 15.00 4.87
N ALA A 20 18.39 13.99 4.89
CA ALA A 20 17.84 13.45 6.13
C ALA A 20 18.93 12.86 7.04
N ASP A 21 19.94 12.19 6.50
CA ASP A 21 21.05 11.65 7.28
C ASP A 21 21.85 12.73 8.03
N ARG A 22 21.95 13.95 7.49
CA ARG A 22 22.61 15.06 8.18
C ARG A 22 21.84 15.50 9.42
N ILE A 23 20.51 15.36 9.39
CA ILE A 23 19.60 15.73 10.47
C ILE A 23 19.49 14.60 11.50
N PHE A 24 19.04 13.43 11.05
CA PHE A 24 18.65 12.29 11.90
C PHE A 24 19.81 11.35 12.24
N THR A 25 20.95 11.45 11.55
CA THR A 25 21.99 10.40 11.44
C THR A 25 21.47 9.14 10.71
N PRO A 26 22.33 8.37 10.03
CA PRO A 26 21.90 7.20 9.24
C PRO A 26 21.11 6.15 10.04
N ARG A 27 21.37 6.04 11.35
CA ARG A 27 20.69 5.07 12.21
C ARG A 27 19.22 5.40 12.46
N TYR A 28 18.83 6.68 12.44
CA TYR A 28 17.47 7.13 12.78
C TYR A 28 16.75 7.81 11.61
N ASN A 29 17.33 7.78 10.41
CA ASN A 29 16.71 8.34 9.22
C ASN A 29 15.36 7.65 8.92
N PRO A 30 14.22 8.37 8.95
CA PRO A 30 12.89 7.80 8.74
C PRO A 30 12.71 7.09 7.39
N PHE A 31 13.43 7.52 6.35
CA PHE A 31 13.34 6.92 5.01
C PHE A 31 13.74 5.44 5.00
N TYR A 32 14.60 5.00 5.92
CA TYR A 32 15.01 3.59 6.05
C TYR A 32 14.00 2.73 6.80
N TYR A 33 13.00 3.35 7.43
CA TYR A 33 12.01 2.68 8.27
C TYR A 33 10.57 2.90 7.80
N LEU A 34 10.32 3.40 6.58
CA LEU A 34 8.98 3.75 6.09
C LEU A 34 7.95 2.60 6.23
N GLY A 35 8.33 1.36 5.90
CA GLY A 35 7.47 0.19 6.10
C GLY A 35 7.21 -0.09 7.58
N ALA A 36 8.23 0.02 8.44
CA ALA A 36 8.10 -0.16 9.88
C ALA A 36 7.25 0.95 10.54
N ILE A 37 7.38 2.20 10.06
CA ILE A 37 6.57 3.34 10.51
C ILE A 37 5.10 3.12 10.11
N THR A 38 4.83 2.57 8.92
CA THR A 38 3.47 2.23 8.49
C THR A 38 2.84 1.17 9.42
N ILE A 39 3.58 0.12 9.76
CA ILE A 39 3.15 -0.90 10.75
C ILE A 39 2.98 -0.28 12.14
N PHE A 40 3.84 0.65 12.53
CA PHE A 40 3.74 1.35 13.79
C PHE A 40 2.44 2.18 13.90
N PHE A 41 2.06 2.89 12.84
CA PHE A 41 0.75 3.56 12.78
C PHE A 41 -0.42 2.59 12.82
N LEU A 42 -0.31 1.41 12.19
CA LEU A 42 -1.33 0.36 12.32
C LEU A 42 -1.55 -0.05 13.79
N TRP A 43 -0.48 -0.17 14.60
CA TRP A 43 -0.63 -0.43 16.03
C TRP A 43 -1.33 0.70 16.78
N LEU A 44 -1.00 1.96 16.48
CA LEU A 44 -1.67 3.12 17.06
C LEU A 44 -3.17 3.13 16.71
N LEU A 45 -3.52 2.80 15.47
CA LEU A 45 -4.90 2.69 15.00
C LEU A 45 -5.66 1.57 15.69
N LEU A 46 -5.06 0.39 15.87
CA LEU A 46 -5.71 -0.72 16.56
C LEU A 46 -5.98 -0.39 18.03
N ILE A 47 -5.00 0.17 18.74
CA ILE A 47 -5.14 0.52 20.16
C ILE A 47 -6.21 1.61 20.34
N SER A 48 -6.12 2.69 19.57
CA SER A 48 -7.12 3.77 19.63
C SER A 48 -8.50 3.31 19.13
N GLY A 49 -8.55 2.47 18.09
CA GLY A 49 -9.80 1.95 17.52
C GLY A 49 -10.55 1.02 18.47
N ILE A 50 -9.83 0.13 19.19
CA ILE A 50 -10.43 -0.70 20.25
C ILE A 50 -11.03 0.18 21.34
N TYR A 51 -10.35 1.26 21.74
CA TYR A 51 -10.90 2.21 22.71
C TYR A 51 -12.18 2.86 22.20
N LEU A 52 -12.18 3.39 20.96
CA LEU A 52 -13.35 4.04 20.37
C LEU A 52 -14.53 3.09 20.19
N PHE A 53 -14.25 1.84 19.83
CA PHE A 53 -15.27 0.80 19.65
C PHE A 53 -16.09 0.54 20.93
N ILE A 54 -15.48 0.63 22.12
CA ILE A 54 -16.16 0.42 23.40
C ILE A 54 -17.31 1.43 23.61
N PHE A 55 -17.19 2.63 23.06
CA PHE A 55 -18.14 3.73 23.25
C PHE A 55 -18.99 4.02 22.01
N TYR A 56 -18.81 3.29 20.91
CA TYR A 56 -19.52 3.52 19.66
C TYR A 56 -20.90 2.86 19.67
N GLU A 57 -21.96 3.63 19.36
CA GLU A 57 -23.33 3.14 19.31
C GLU A 57 -23.89 3.14 17.88
N ILE A 58 -24.23 1.95 17.38
CA ILE A 58 -24.76 1.75 16.01
C ILE A 58 -26.11 2.46 15.81
N ALA A 59 -26.94 2.55 16.85
CA ALA A 59 -28.25 3.20 16.78
C ALA A 59 -28.16 4.74 16.76
N ALA A 60 -27.05 5.30 17.24
CA ALA A 60 -26.81 6.74 17.33
C ALA A 60 -25.35 7.07 16.95
N PRO A 61 -24.94 6.82 15.68
CA PRO A 61 -23.54 6.87 15.29
C PRO A 61 -22.94 8.28 15.41
N TYR A 62 -23.68 9.30 15.00
CA TYR A 62 -23.24 10.71 15.14
C TYR A 62 -23.12 11.13 16.61
N GLU A 63 -24.16 10.88 17.41
CA GLU A 63 -24.18 11.31 18.82
C GLU A 63 -23.12 10.60 19.65
N SER A 64 -22.93 9.29 19.46
CA SER A 64 -21.88 8.54 20.18
C SER A 64 -20.47 9.04 19.87
N VAL A 65 -20.16 9.35 18.61
CA VAL A 65 -18.86 9.92 18.22
C VAL A 65 -18.69 11.35 18.75
N ASN A 66 -19.75 12.15 18.71
CA ASN A 66 -19.74 13.50 19.25
C ASN A 66 -19.55 13.50 20.77
N ASP A 67 -20.20 12.58 21.49
CA ASP A 67 -20.07 12.41 22.94
C ASP A 67 -18.65 11.98 23.36
N ILE A 68 -18.02 11.07 22.61
CA ILE A 68 -16.60 10.71 22.81
C ILE A 68 -15.70 11.96 22.68
N THR A 69 -16.03 12.84 21.73
CA THR A 69 -15.22 14.03 21.42
C THR A 69 -15.42 15.14 22.47
N GLU A 70 -16.66 15.47 22.79
CA GLU A 70 -17.02 16.63 23.60
C GLU A 70 -17.14 16.29 25.10
N LYS A 71 -17.86 15.21 25.44
CA LYS A 71 -18.10 14.83 26.86
C LYS A 71 -16.89 14.12 27.48
N GLN A 72 -16.13 13.37 26.67
CA GLN A 72 -14.89 12.71 27.09
C GLN A 72 -13.63 13.33 26.46
N TRP A 73 -13.62 14.66 26.27
CA TRP A 73 -12.54 15.38 25.57
C TRP A 73 -11.12 15.01 26.03
N TYR A 74 -10.93 14.73 27.33
CA TYR A 74 -9.63 14.42 27.93
C TYR A 74 -9.02 13.11 27.41
N LEU A 75 -9.78 12.03 27.30
CA LEU A 75 -9.27 10.72 26.87
C LEU A 75 -9.92 10.27 25.57
N GLY A 76 -11.25 10.34 25.47
CA GLY A 76 -11.99 10.04 24.24
C GLY A 76 -11.63 10.98 23.09
N GLY A 77 -11.63 12.29 23.33
CA GLY A 77 -11.23 13.29 22.33
C GLY A 77 -9.79 13.11 21.86
N ILE A 78 -8.85 12.84 22.77
CA ILE A 78 -7.46 12.53 22.44
C ILE A 78 -7.36 11.22 21.65
N MET A 79 -8.00 10.13 22.08
CA MET A 79 -7.96 8.84 21.38
C MET A 79 -8.55 8.92 19.98
N ARG A 80 -9.66 9.67 19.80
CA ARG A 80 -10.24 9.93 18.49
C ARG A 80 -9.28 10.71 17.59
N SER A 81 -8.62 11.72 18.14
CA SER A 81 -7.62 12.52 17.42
C SER A 81 -6.40 11.70 17.05
N ILE A 82 -5.89 10.85 17.95
CA ILE A 82 -4.82 9.89 17.67
C ILE A 82 -5.26 8.95 16.54
N HIS A 83 -6.47 8.39 16.60
CA HIS A 83 -6.97 7.50 15.56
C HIS A 83 -7.01 8.20 14.20
N ARG A 84 -7.52 9.43 14.16
CA ARG A 84 -7.58 10.26 12.95
C ARG A 84 -6.19 10.56 12.39
N TYR A 85 -5.28 11.13 13.18
CA TYR A 85 -3.94 11.51 12.74
C TYR A 85 -3.02 10.32 12.46
N ALA A 86 -3.21 9.20 13.16
CA ALA A 86 -2.52 7.96 12.86
C ALA A 86 -2.96 7.38 11.52
N ALA A 87 -4.23 7.54 11.12
CA ALA A 87 -4.71 7.12 9.80
C ALA A 87 -4.02 7.90 8.69
N ASP A 88 -3.93 9.23 8.83
CA ASP A 88 -3.26 10.10 7.85
C ASP A 88 -1.75 9.83 7.80
N GLY A 89 -1.13 9.65 8.97
CA GLY A 89 0.26 9.25 9.10
C GLY A 89 0.57 7.91 8.45
N MET A 90 -0.32 6.92 8.61
CA MET A 90 -0.21 5.61 7.97
C MET A 90 -0.29 5.73 6.45
N ALA A 91 -1.27 6.47 5.92
CA ALA A 91 -1.45 6.68 4.49
C ALA A 91 -0.22 7.37 3.88
N MET A 92 0.26 8.46 4.50
CA MET A 92 1.45 9.17 4.06
C MET A 92 2.70 8.28 4.08
N ALA A 93 2.91 7.50 5.15
CA ALA A 93 4.04 6.58 5.25
C ALA A 93 3.97 5.45 4.20
N ALA A 94 2.79 4.89 3.96
CA ALA A 94 2.55 3.83 2.97
C ALA A 94 2.79 4.34 1.53
N ILE A 95 2.27 5.52 1.18
CA ILE A 95 2.49 6.15 -0.13
C ILE A 95 3.97 6.48 -0.33
N THR A 96 4.63 7.01 0.71
CA THR A 96 6.07 7.30 0.65
C THR A 96 6.87 6.01 0.50
N HIS A 97 6.48 4.92 1.17
CA HIS A 97 7.09 3.61 1.02
C HIS A 97 6.93 3.04 -0.41
N LEU A 98 5.74 3.15 -0.99
CA LEU A 98 5.47 2.77 -2.38
C LEU A 98 6.35 3.57 -3.35
N LEU A 99 6.36 4.90 -3.21
CA LEU A 99 7.13 5.78 -4.08
C LEU A 99 8.65 5.52 -3.94
N HIS A 100 9.14 5.38 -2.71
CA HIS A 100 10.52 5.08 -2.41
C HIS A 100 10.97 3.79 -3.10
N THR A 101 10.20 2.71 -2.93
CA THR A 101 10.54 1.41 -3.51
C THR A 101 10.41 1.39 -5.04
N TYR A 102 9.48 2.15 -5.61
CA TYR A 102 9.35 2.34 -7.05
C TYR A 102 10.55 3.09 -7.65
N LEU A 103 10.87 4.26 -7.10
CA LEU A 103 11.93 5.15 -7.61
C LEU A 103 13.34 4.58 -7.38
N THR A 104 13.55 3.78 -6.35
CA THR A 104 14.84 3.10 -6.07
C THR A 104 14.99 1.75 -6.76
N ASP A 105 14.04 1.37 -7.62
CA ASP A 105 14.03 0.11 -8.35
C ASP A 105 14.02 -1.15 -7.44
N ARG A 106 13.27 -1.07 -6.33
CA ARG A 106 13.21 -2.12 -5.29
C ARG A 106 11.92 -2.95 -5.33
N TYR A 107 11.23 -3.01 -6.46
CA TYR A 107 9.93 -3.69 -6.61
C TYR A 107 9.93 -4.90 -7.58
N ARG A 108 10.99 -5.05 -8.37
CA ARG A 108 11.09 -6.06 -9.44
C ARG A 108 11.74 -7.36 -8.96
N ARG A 109 11.79 -8.37 -9.85
CA ARG A 109 12.49 -9.65 -9.63
C ARG A 109 11.95 -10.38 -8.39
N TRP A 110 12.82 -10.83 -7.49
CA TRP A 110 12.45 -11.58 -6.27
C TRP A 110 11.51 -10.80 -5.32
N ARG A 111 11.32 -9.49 -5.52
CA ARG A 111 10.46 -8.62 -4.70
C ARG A 111 9.05 -8.41 -5.25
N TRP A 112 8.70 -9.01 -6.39
CA TRP A 112 7.38 -8.79 -7.01
C TRP A 112 6.21 -9.13 -6.08
N VAL A 113 6.35 -10.16 -5.22
CA VAL A 113 5.30 -10.54 -4.26
C VAL A 113 5.09 -9.47 -3.20
N ALA A 114 6.18 -8.90 -2.67
CA ALA A 114 6.08 -7.78 -1.73
C ALA A 114 5.43 -6.57 -2.42
N TRP A 115 5.76 -6.31 -3.69
CA TRP A 115 5.12 -5.23 -4.44
C TRP A 115 3.60 -5.44 -4.61
N VAL A 116 3.16 -6.58 -5.15
CA VAL A 116 1.73 -6.85 -5.40
C VAL A 116 0.93 -6.90 -4.10
N SER A 117 1.44 -7.58 -3.07
CA SER A 117 0.81 -7.56 -1.74
C SER A 117 0.79 -6.15 -1.14
N GLY A 118 1.80 -5.32 -1.41
CA GLY A 118 1.84 -3.92 -0.98
C GLY A 118 0.75 -3.06 -1.65
N ILE A 119 0.46 -3.29 -2.93
CA ILE A 119 -0.68 -2.64 -3.62
C ILE A 119 -2.00 -3.09 -2.97
N ALA A 120 -2.17 -4.39 -2.70
CA ALA A 120 -3.35 -4.90 -2.03
C ALA A 120 -3.54 -4.30 -0.62
N LEU A 121 -2.45 -4.18 0.17
CA LEU A 121 -2.47 -3.49 1.46
C LEU A 121 -2.87 -2.03 1.32
N LEU A 122 -2.30 -1.31 0.35
CA LEU A 122 -2.62 0.10 0.12
C LEU A 122 -4.10 0.30 -0.24
N THR A 123 -4.66 -0.55 -1.10
CA THR A 123 -6.09 -0.52 -1.44
C THR A 123 -6.96 -0.81 -0.22
N ALA A 124 -6.58 -1.78 0.61
CA ALA A 124 -7.32 -2.11 1.83
C ALA A 124 -7.23 -1.00 2.90
N ILE A 125 -6.07 -0.33 3.05
CA ILE A 125 -5.89 0.85 3.90
C ILE A 125 -6.82 1.98 3.42
N TRP A 126 -6.81 2.27 2.12
CA TRP A 126 -7.68 3.30 1.55
C TRP A 126 -9.17 3.00 1.75
N ALA A 127 -9.60 1.76 1.46
CA ALA A 127 -10.98 1.34 1.63
C ALA A 127 -11.43 1.37 3.11
N THR A 128 -10.62 0.86 4.04
CA THR A 128 -10.98 0.88 5.47
C THR A 128 -11.04 2.29 6.04
N GLY A 129 -10.20 3.21 5.52
CA GLY A 129 -10.27 4.64 5.86
C GLY A 129 -11.59 5.28 5.42
N ILE A 130 -12.05 5.01 4.19
CA ILE A 130 -13.37 5.48 3.70
C ILE A 130 -14.50 4.99 4.60
N VAL A 131 -14.50 3.71 4.97
CA VAL A 131 -15.53 3.17 5.87
C VAL A 131 -15.45 3.80 7.26
N GLY A 132 -14.24 4.12 7.75
CA GLY A 132 -14.06 4.85 9.00
C GLY A 132 -14.70 6.25 8.98
N TYR A 133 -14.70 6.93 7.84
CA TYR A 133 -15.43 8.19 7.67
C TYR A 133 -16.94 8.01 7.75
N TRP A 134 -17.49 6.94 7.16
CA TRP A 134 -18.94 6.67 7.24
C TRP A 134 -19.42 6.50 8.68
N MET A 135 -18.60 5.93 9.55
CA MET A 135 -18.98 5.67 10.94
C MET A 135 -19.22 6.94 11.76
N VAL A 136 -18.64 8.10 11.36
CA VAL A 136 -18.83 9.39 12.06
C VAL A 136 -20.22 9.98 11.77
N TRP A 137 -20.75 9.75 10.58
CA TRP A 137 -22.09 10.18 10.16
C TRP A 137 -22.37 11.70 10.24
N ASP A 138 -21.38 12.53 9.94
CA ASP A 138 -21.51 13.97 9.74
C ASP A 138 -21.78 14.33 8.25
N GLU A 139 -21.90 15.62 7.92
CA GLU A 139 -22.09 16.09 6.52
C GLU A 139 -21.04 15.51 5.57
N LYS A 140 -19.80 15.29 6.05
CA LYS A 140 -18.72 14.69 5.24
C LYS A 140 -18.98 13.23 4.95
N ALA A 141 -19.34 12.47 5.97
CA ALA A 141 -19.71 11.06 5.84
C ALA A 141 -20.84 10.86 4.83
N GLN A 142 -21.86 11.73 4.84
CA GLN A 142 -22.98 11.66 3.90
C GLN A 142 -22.54 11.90 2.44
N MET A 143 -21.74 12.93 2.19
CA MET A 143 -21.24 13.20 0.83
C MET A 143 -20.38 12.03 0.30
N ILE A 144 -19.53 11.46 1.17
CA ILE A 144 -18.75 10.27 0.84
C ILE A 144 -19.68 9.09 0.51
N ALA A 145 -20.71 8.84 1.32
CA ALA A 145 -21.66 7.76 1.09
C ALA A 145 -22.44 7.94 -0.22
N ASP A 146 -22.98 9.14 -0.48
CA ASP A 146 -23.72 9.47 -1.71
C ASP A 146 -22.87 9.27 -2.98
N LEU A 147 -21.62 9.75 -2.98
CA LEU A 147 -20.72 9.62 -4.12
C LEU A 147 -20.23 8.19 -4.32
N THR A 148 -19.92 7.47 -3.24
CA THR A 148 -19.53 6.06 -3.33
C THR A 148 -20.68 5.19 -3.81
N ALA A 149 -21.91 5.44 -3.34
CA ALA A 149 -23.08 4.71 -3.77
C ALA A 149 -23.33 4.90 -5.28
N ALA A 150 -23.27 6.14 -5.76
CA ALA A 150 -23.42 6.44 -7.19
C ALA A 150 -22.29 5.81 -8.04
N PHE A 151 -21.07 5.75 -7.51
CA PHE A 151 -19.93 5.11 -8.17
C PHE A 151 -20.10 3.58 -8.26
N LEU A 152 -20.58 2.94 -7.20
CA LEU A 152 -20.79 1.49 -7.13
C LEU A 152 -22.01 1.03 -7.94
N ASP A 153 -23.05 1.85 -8.06
CA ASP A 153 -24.26 1.56 -8.85
C ASP A 153 -23.97 1.34 -10.35
N TYR A 154 -22.81 1.79 -10.83
CA TYR A 154 -22.36 1.49 -12.19
C TYR A 154 -22.05 -0.01 -12.39
N LEU A 155 -21.66 -0.73 -11.34
CA LEU A 155 -21.36 -2.15 -11.41
C LEU A 155 -22.66 -2.97 -11.33
N PRO A 156 -22.94 -3.87 -12.28
CA PRO A 156 -24.16 -4.71 -12.28
C PRO A 156 -24.09 -5.87 -11.28
N ILE A 157 -23.43 -5.66 -10.13
CA ILE A 157 -23.20 -6.66 -9.08
C ILE A 157 -24.28 -6.54 -7.99
N PHE A 158 -24.71 -5.32 -7.71
CA PHE A 158 -25.73 -5.05 -6.70
C PHE A 158 -27.12 -5.13 -7.35
N GLY A 159 -27.99 -5.95 -6.77
CA GLY A 159 -29.36 -6.12 -7.24
C GLY A 159 -30.14 -4.81 -7.12
N ASP A 160 -30.02 -4.11 -6.00
CA ASP A 160 -30.70 -2.84 -5.73
C ASP A 160 -29.72 -1.66 -5.87
N SER A 161 -30.23 -0.46 -6.23
CA SER A 161 -29.41 0.76 -6.25
C SER A 161 -29.01 1.14 -4.83
N LEU A 162 -27.71 1.15 -4.56
CA LEU A 162 -27.15 1.55 -3.28
C LEU A 162 -27.46 3.03 -3.00
N SER A 163 -27.50 3.87 -4.05
CA SER A 163 -27.80 5.31 -3.92
C SER A 163 -29.18 5.59 -3.34
N MET A 164 -30.14 4.68 -3.52
CA MET A 164 -31.47 4.82 -2.94
C MET A 164 -31.50 4.63 -1.42
N SER A 165 -30.56 3.87 -0.86
CA SER A 165 -30.43 3.72 0.59
C SER A 165 -30.10 5.06 1.27
N PHE A 166 -29.51 6.00 0.52
CA PHE A 166 -29.14 7.34 0.99
C PHE A 166 -30.06 8.45 0.47
N ALA A 167 -31.19 8.10 -0.16
CA ALA A 167 -32.13 9.09 -0.69
C ALA A 167 -32.84 9.88 0.41
N SER A 168 -33.08 9.27 1.58
CA SER A 168 -33.62 9.96 2.76
C SER A 168 -33.09 9.36 4.04
N SER A 169 -33.00 10.18 5.09
CA SER A 169 -32.52 9.76 6.42
C SER A 169 -33.27 8.55 7.01
N ASN A 170 -34.57 8.41 6.72
CA ASN A 170 -35.41 7.31 7.20
C ASN A 170 -35.11 5.96 6.53
N LEU A 171 -34.43 5.95 5.37
CA LEU A 171 -34.04 4.73 4.67
C LEU A 171 -32.71 4.16 5.19
N ILE A 172 -31.99 4.94 5.99
CA ILE A 172 -30.68 4.57 6.52
C ILE A 172 -30.90 3.73 7.78
N THR A 173 -30.56 2.45 7.67
CA THR A 173 -30.85 1.45 8.69
C THR A 173 -29.67 1.23 9.63
N ASN A 174 -29.93 0.74 10.85
CA ASN A 174 -28.87 0.27 11.75
C ASN A 174 -28.01 -0.84 11.12
N LEU A 175 -28.57 -1.59 10.16
CA LEU A 175 -27.83 -2.59 9.40
C LEU A 175 -26.68 -1.97 8.61
N PHE A 176 -26.87 -0.79 8.01
CA PHE A 176 -25.79 -0.09 7.28
C PHE A 176 -24.60 0.18 8.21
N PHE A 177 -24.84 0.78 9.38
CA PHE A 177 -23.79 1.08 10.35
C PHE A 177 -23.16 -0.17 10.95
N PHE A 178 -23.95 -1.23 11.19
CA PHE A 178 -23.42 -2.53 11.61
C PHE A 178 -22.47 -3.13 10.57
N VAL A 179 -22.85 -3.12 9.29
CA VAL A 179 -22.01 -3.62 8.19
C VAL A 179 -20.76 -2.76 8.03
N ALA A 180 -20.88 -1.44 8.10
CA ALA A 180 -19.74 -0.52 8.05
C ALA A 180 -18.76 -0.79 9.19
N LEU A 181 -19.25 -0.89 10.42
CA LEU A 181 -18.44 -1.24 11.59
C LEU A 181 -17.77 -2.61 11.45
N PHE A 182 -18.51 -3.62 10.99
CA PHE A 182 -17.97 -4.97 10.76
C PHE A 182 -16.85 -4.96 9.73
N ILE A 183 -17.03 -4.28 8.59
CA ILE A 183 -16.00 -4.14 7.56
C ILE A 183 -14.78 -3.41 8.13
N HIS A 184 -14.99 -2.30 8.85
CA HIS A 184 -13.92 -1.50 9.44
C HIS A 184 -13.11 -2.26 10.50
N LEU A 185 -13.73 -3.21 11.23
CA LEU A 185 -13.03 -4.08 12.19
C LEU A 185 -12.35 -5.28 11.51
N MET A 186 -13.04 -5.91 10.55
CA MET A 186 -12.56 -7.14 9.90
C MET A 186 -11.41 -6.88 8.93
N VAL A 187 -11.45 -5.79 8.15
CA VAL A 187 -10.40 -5.48 7.17
C VAL A 187 -9.02 -5.35 7.83
N PRO A 188 -8.83 -4.62 8.95
CA PRO A 188 -7.56 -4.59 9.68
C PRO A 188 -7.07 -5.96 10.17
N VAL A 189 -7.97 -6.86 10.57
CA VAL A 189 -7.59 -8.24 10.92
C VAL A 189 -7.03 -8.97 9.69
N LEU A 190 -7.71 -8.83 8.54
CA LEU A 190 -7.24 -9.41 7.28
C LEU A 190 -5.95 -8.74 6.76
N LEU A 191 -5.71 -7.47 7.07
CA LEU A 191 -4.45 -6.79 6.75
C LEU A 191 -3.25 -7.52 7.35
N PHE A 192 -3.35 -8.15 8.52
CA PHE A 192 -2.24 -8.93 9.09
C PHE A 192 -1.85 -10.14 8.24
N ILE A 193 -2.82 -10.80 7.60
CA ILE A 193 -2.55 -11.94 6.70
C ILE A 193 -1.81 -11.43 5.46
N VAL A 194 -2.28 -10.34 4.85
CA VAL A 194 -1.63 -9.76 3.66
C VAL A 194 -0.27 -9.17 4.03
N LEU A 195 -0.13 -8.57 5.21
CA LEU A 195 1.14 -8.07 5.75
C LEU A 195 2.13 -9.20 5.98
N TRP A 196 1.68 -10.34 6.49
CA TRP A 196 2.51 -11.54 6.58
C TRP A 196 3.01 -11.95 5.19
N ILE A 197 2.14 -12.05 4.18
CA ILE A 197 2.54 -12.33 2.78
C ILE A 197 3.54 -11.28 2.26
N HIS A 198 3.35 -10.01 2.63
CA HIS A 198 4.21 -8.90 2.23
C HIS A 198 5.65 -9.05 2.76
N VAL A 199 5.81 -9.60 3.97
CA VAL A 199 7.12 -9.77 4.62
C VAL A 199 7.66 -11.20 4.60
N VAL A 200 6.87 -12.22 4.27
CA VAL A 200 7.26 -13.64 4.40
C VAL A 200 8.48 -14.02 3.57
N ARG A 201 8.76 -13.30 2.47
CA ARG A 201 9.90 -13.59 1.58
C ARG A 201 11.18 -12.85 1.97
N ILE A 202 11.20 -12.21 3.13
CA ILE A 202 12.37 -11.52 3.64
C ILE A 202 12.70 -12.02 5.04
N SER A 203 13.91 -12.54 5.25
CA SER A 203 14.37 -12.88 6.60
C SER A 203 14.70 -11.60 7.36
N ARG A 204 14.45 -11.59 8.67
CA ARG A 204 14.73 -10.44 9.56
C ARG A 204 14.13 -9.11 9.03
N PRO A 205 12.81 -9.05 8.74
CA PRO A 205 12.16 -7.80 8.36
C PRO A 205 12.26 -6.79 9.50
N VAL A 206 12.50 -5.52 9.17
CA VAL A 206 12.42 -4.45 10.17
C VAL A 206 10.95 -4.07 10.30
N ILE A 207 10.30 -4.58 11.34
CA ILE A 207 8.86 -4.37 11.58
C ILE A 207 8.58 -3.20 12.52
N ASN A 208 9.56 -2.81 13.36
CA ASN A 208 9.43 -1.72 14.30
C ASN A 208 10.50 -0.64 14.03
N PRO A 209 10.13 0.65 14.02
CA PRO A 209 11.11 1.73 13.94
C PRO A 209 11.96 1.79 15.23
N PRO A 210 13.12 2.45 15.21
CA PRO A 210 13.92 2.67 16.42
C PRO A 210 13.08 3.34 17.52
N LYS A 211 13.23 2.90 18.78
CA LYS A 211 12.44 3.41 19.93
C LYS A 211 12.39 4.94 20.01
N THR A 212 13.54 5.60 19.79
CA THR A 212 13.63 7.06 19.79
C THR A 212 12.74 7.71 18.73
N LEU A 213 12.70 7.14 17.52
CA LEU A 213 11.86 7.63 16.43
C LEU A 213 10.37 7.42 16.74
N ALA A 214 10.01 6.25 17.29
CA ALA A 214 8.65 5.95 17.72
C ALA A 214 8.14 6.94 18.78
N ILE A 215 8.97 7.24 19.79
CA ILE A 215 8.64 8.22 20.85
C ILE A 215 8.43 9.62 20.25
N ILE A 216 9.29 10.07 19.33
CA ILE A 216 9.11 11.37 18.67
C ILE A 216 7.79 11.42 17.89
N ILE A 217 7.46 10.37 17.14
CA ILE A 217 6.19 10.28 16.39
C ILE A 217 4.99 10.35 17.34
N ILE A 218 5.00 9.58 18.44
CA ILE A 218 3.93 9.62 19.46
C ILE A 218 3.79 11.04 20.03
N CYS A 219 4.89 11.68 20.44
CA CYS A 219 4.84 13.02 20.99
C CYS A 219 4.26 14.03 20.00
N ILE A 220 4.62 13.95 18.71
CA ILE A 220 4.07 14.82 17.67
C ILE A 220 2.57 14.61 17.50
N ILE A 221 2.10 13.36 17.43
CA ILE A 221 0.66 13.06 17.30
C ILE A 221 -0.12 13.53 18.54
N LEU A 222 0.43 13.34 19.74
CA LEU A 222 -0.20 13.82 20.98
C LEU A 222 -0.29 15.34 21.00
N ILE A 223 0.77 16.04 20.61
CA ILE A 223 0.78 17.50 20.46
C ILE A 223 -0.32 17.91 19.47
N LEU A 224 -0.35 17.33 18.28
CA LEU A 224 -1.40 17.62 17.28
C LEU A 224 -2.80 17.37 17.83
N SER A 225 -3.00 16.26 18.54
CA SER A 225 -4.29 15.87 19.12
C SER A 225 -4.79 16.85 20.17
N ILE A 226 -3.89 17.53 20.90
CA ILE A 226 -4.24 18.54 21.90
C ILE A 226 -4.49 19.90 21.24
N PHE A 227 -3.65 20.31 20.28
CA PHE A 227 -3.75 21.63 19.66
C PHE A 227 -4.84 21.74 18.58
N LYS A 228 -5.12 20.64 17.88
CA LYS A 228 -6.21 20.54 16.90
C LYS A 228 -6.92 19.20 17.14
N PRO A 229 -7.86 19.10 18.08
CA PRO A 229 -8.61 17.87 18.25
C PRO A 229 -9.42 17.57 16.98
N ALA A 230 -9.58 16.29 16.66
CA ALA A 230 -10.51 15.86 15.63
C ALA A 230 -11.93 16.20 16.09
N ALA A 231 -12.62 17.06 15.34
CA ALA A 231 -14.00 17.46 15.56
C ALA A 231 -14.89 16.92 14.44
N SER A 232 -16.16 16.64 14.76
CA SER A 232 -17.17 16.29 13.75
C SER A 232 -17.73 17.55 13.11
N LEU A 233 -18.13 17.47 11.83
CA LEU A 233 -18.96 18.52 11.24
C LEU A 233 -20.41 18.42 11.75
N ALA A 234 -21.30 19.26 11.22
CA ALA A 234 -22.73 19.13 11.51
C ALA A 234 -23.25 17.74 11.12
N ARG A 235 -24.32 17.31 11.79
CA ARG A 235 -24.99 16.04 11.54
C ARG A 235 -25.44 15.95 10.08
N ALA A 236 -25.29 14.76 9.49
CA ALA A 236 -25.79 14.45 8.15
C ALA A 236 -27.30 14.77 8.00
N ASP A 237 -27.65 15.50 6.95
CA ASP A 237 -29.01 15.85 6.54
C ASP A 237 -29.19 15.62 5.03
N THR A 238 -30.05 14.66 4.66
CA THR A 238 -30.32 14.29 3.25
C THR A 238 -31.04 15.38 2.46
N ASN A 239 -31.64 16.36 3.15
CA ASN A 239 -32.43 17.44 2.56
C ASN A 239 -31.62 18.72 2.35
N LYS A 240 -30.36 18.74 2.79
CA LYS A 240 -29.45 19.89 2.66
C LYS A 240 -28.39 19.62 1.59
N LEU A 241 -28.21 20.57 0.68
CA LEU A 241 -27.16 20.51 -0.33
C LEU A 241 -25.81 20.89 0.29
N ILE A 242 -24.85 19.97 0.19
CA ILE A 242 -23.50 20.18 0.69
C ILE A 242 -22.72 20.96 -0.37
N SER A 243 -22.43 22.23 -0.10
CA SER A 243 -21.76 23.13 -1.04
C SER A 243 -20.24 23.11 -0.87
N THR A 244 -19.75 23.46 0.33
CA THR A 244 -18.32 23.52 0.66
C THR A 244 -18.00 22.60 1.82
N ILE A 245 -16.96 21.79 1.67
CA ILE A 245 -16.53 20.86 2.72
C ILE A 245 -15.02 20.68 2.71
N SER A 246 -14.44 20.38 3.88
CA SER A 246 -13.02 20.10 3.97
C SER A 246 -12.71 18.67 3.50
N ILE A 247 -11.78 18.56 2.56
CA ILE A 247 -11.32 17.30 1.99
C ILE A 247 -10.00 16.90 2.61
N ASP A 248 -9.97 15.63 3.02
CA ASP A 248 -8.74 14.93 3.35
C ASP A 248 -8.17 14.31 2.08
N TRP A 249 -7.09 14.87 1.57
CA TRP A 249 -6.45 14.39 0.35
C TRP A 249 -5.76 13.03 0.49
N PHE A 250 -5.55 12.48 1.69
CA PHE A 250 -4.96 11.14 1.82
C PHE A 250 -5.97 10.04 1.49
N TYR A 251 -7.21 10.19 1.94
CA TYR A 251 -8.27 9.20 1.73
C TYR A 251 -9.28 9.62 0.67
N LEU A 252 -9.56 10.93 0.54
CA LEU A 252 -10.65 11.45 -0.27
C LEU A 252 -10.18 12.08 -1.61
N PHE A 253 -8.91 11.92 -2.00
CA PHE A 253 -8.39 12.48 -3.27
C PHE A 253 -9.21 12.10 -4.52
N PHE A 254 -9.89 10.96 -4.47
CA PHE A 254 -10.69 10.43 -5.58
C PHE A 254 -12.09 11.06 -5.67
N TYR A 255 -12.62 11.63 -4.58
CA TYR A 255 -14.01 12.13 -4.50
C TYR A 255 -14.26 13.40 -5.31
N PRO A 256 -13.36 14.41 -5.33
CA PRO A 256 -13.48 15.53 -6.26
C PRO A 256 -13.58 15.08 -7.72
N MET A 257 -12.86 14.01 -8.07
CA MET A 257 -12.92 13.42 -9.40
C MET A 257 -14.27 12.74 -9.64
N LEU A 258 -14.78 11.95 -8.69
CA LEU A 258 -16.13 11.34 -8.80
C LEU A 258 -17.24 12.36 -9.05
N ASN A 259 -17.11 13.58 -8.55
CA ASN A 259 -18.06 14.66 -8.80
C ASN A 259 -17.89 15.29 -10.20
N ALA A 260 -16.68 15.28 -10.74
CA ALA A 260 -16.33 15.99 -11.98
C ALA A 260 -16.44 15.14 -13.26
N ILE A 261 -16.36 13.81 -13.16
CA ILE A 261 -16.35 12.90 -14.32
C ILE A 261 -17.42 11.81 -14.22
N PRO A 262 -17.86 11.23 -15.35
CA PRO A 262 -18.84 10.15 -15.31
C PRO A 262 -18.29 8.86 -14.66
N PRO A 263 -19.14 8.02 -14.02
CA PRO A 263 -18.70 6.84 -13.27
C PRO A 263 -17.86 5.84 -14.06
N TRP A 264 -18.18 5.61 -15.34
CA TRP A 264 -17.42 4.67 -16.19
C TRP A 264 -15.95 5.09 -16.36
N LEU A 265 -15.69 6.39 -16.50
CA LEU A 265 -14.35 6.93 -16.66
C LEU A 265 -13.59 6.86 -15.33
N ALA A 266 -14.28 7.13 -14.20
CA ALA A 266 -13.71 6.98 -12.88
C ALA A 266 -13.27 5.52 -12.61
N TRP A 267 -14.08 4.55 -13.01
CA TRP A 267 -13.71 3.12 -12.94
C TRP A 267 -12.47 2.82 -13.77
N ILE A 268 -12.40 3.28 -15.02
CA ILE A 268 -11.22 3.09 -15.88
C ILE A 268 -9.96 3.68 -15.25
N ILE A 269 -10.03 4.88 -14.67
CA ILE A 269 -8.87 5.50 -14.01
C ILE A 269 -8.46 4.70 -12.78
N LEU A 270 -9.41 4.29 -11.94
CA LEU A 270 -9.14 3.52 -10.73
C LEU A 270 -8.56 2.14 -11.04
N THR A 271 -9.23 1.35 -11.87
CA THR A 271 -8.79 -0.01 -12.19
C THR A 271 -7.58 0.00 -13.11
N GLY A 272 -7.49 0.96 -14.02
CA GLY A 272 -6.34 1.13 -14.91
C GLY A 272 -5.07 1.48 -14.15
N SER A 273 -5.14 2.43 -13.21
CA SER A 273 -3.98 2.78 -12.36
C SER A 273 -3.57 1.62 -11.45
N ALA A 274 -4.52 0.95 -10.79
CA ALA A 274 -4.26 -0.24 -9.97
C ALA A 274 -3.63 -1.38 -10.78
N LEU A 275 -4.12 -1.63 -12.01
CA LEU A 275 -3.58 -2.66 -12.90
C LEU A 275 -2.17 -2.32 -13.38
N ILE A 276 -1.92 -1.07 -13.77
CA ILE A 276 -0.58 -0.61 -14.18
C ILE A 276 0.42 -0.78 -13.03
N LEU A 277 0.05 -0.35 -11.82
CA LEU A 277 0.91 -0.53 -10.64
C LEU A 277 1.14 -2.01 -10.35
N THR A 278 0.10 -2.83 -10.38
CA THR A 278 0.21 -4.27 -10.13
C THR A 278 1.12 -4.94 -11.16
N LEU A 279 0.98 -4.62 -12.45
CA LEU A 279 1.76 -5.21 -13.53
C LEU A 279 3.18 -4.61 -13.68
N ALA A 280 3.47 -3.49 -13.01
CA ALA A 280 4.74 -2.78 -13.10
C ALA A 280 6.00 -3.69 -13.00
N PRO A 281 6.06 -4.72 -12.11
CA PRO A 281 7.21 -5.60 -12.03
C PRO A 281 7.55 -6.36 -13.32
N TRP A 282 6.54 -6.59 -14.18
CA TRP A 282 6.64 -7.41 -15.40
C TRP A 282 6.64 -6.60 -16.69
N LEU A 283 6.24 -5.33 -16.65
CA LEU A 283 6.24 -4.46 -17.83
C LEU A 283 7.65 -4.22 -18.39
N ILE A 284 8.70 -4.44 -17.60
CA ILE A 284 10.09 -4.13 -17.99
C ILE A 284 10.96 -5.37 -17.82
N ARG A 285 11.51 -5.85 -18.93
CA ARG A 285 12.46 -6.97 -18.93
C ARG A 285 13.67 -6.63 -18.07
N SER A 286 13.99 -7.54 -17.17
CA SER A 286 15.21 -7.48 -16.35
C SER A 286 16.18 -8.57 -16.80
N LYS A 287 17.48 -8.27 -16.82
CA LYS A 287 18.50 -9.30 -17.09
C LYS A 287 18.43 -10.38 -15.99
N LYS A 288 18.23 -11.64 -16.38
CA LYS A 288 18.22 -12.78 -15.46
C LYS A 288 19.65 -12.98 -14.95
N GLN A 289 19.83 -12.99 -13.63
CA GLN A 289 21.11 -13.29 -12.99
C GLN A 289 21.12 -14.77 -12.61
N ALA A 290 22.26 -15.43 -12.79
CA ALA A 290 22.41 -16.83 -12.38
C ALA A 290 22.27 -16.94 -10.85
N PRO A 291 21.51 -17.93 -10.33
CA PRO A 291 21.41 -18.18 -8.90
C PRO A 291 22.75 -18.68 -8.33
N ALA A 292 22.86 -18.71 -7.01
CA ALA A 292 23.98 -19.37 -6.33
C ALA A 292 23.95 -20.88 -6.60
N GLU A 293 25.12 -21.50 -6.69
CA GLU A 293 25.31 -22.95 -6.85
C GLU A 293 26.10 -23.51 -5.68
N ILE A 294 25.79 -24.74 -5.28
CA ILE A 294 26.43 -25.41 -4.14
C ILE A 294 27.37 -26.50 -4.65
N ILE A 295 28.64 -26.37 -4.31
CA ILE A 295 29.67 -27.39 -4.54
C ILE A 295 29.53 -28.41 -3.41
N LYS A 296 28.88 -29.53 -3.71
CA LYS A 296 28.51 -30.59 -2.76
C LYS A 296 29.70 -31.13 -1.96
N ASP A 297 30.87 -31.24 -2.60
CA ASP A 297 32.08 -31.79 -1.97
C ASP A 297 32.67 -30.88 -0.89
N ASN A 298 32.42 -29.58 -0.99
CA ASN A 298 32.90 -28.58 -0.03
C ASN A 298 31.87 -28.27 1.07
N CYS A 299 30.62 -28.74 0.92
CA CYS A 299 29.54 -28.40 1.83
C CYS A 299 29.62 -29.23 3.12
N THR A 300 29.76 -28.55 4.26
CA THR A 300 29.88 -29.17 5.59
C THR A 300 28.57 -29.21 6.38
N GLY A 301 27.46 -28.74 5.82
CA GLY A 301 26.18 -28.71 6.54
C GLY A 301 26.08 -27.66 7.67
N CYS A 302 27.05 -26.75 7.83
CA CYS A 302 27.15 -25.83 8.99
C CYS A 302 26.09 -24.72 9.11
N SER A 303 25.10 -24.66 8.20
CA SER A 303 23.97 -23.70 8.16
C SER A 303 24.26 -22.20 8.12
N GLN A 304 25.51 -21.72 8.20
CA GLN A 304 25.81 -20.27 8.19
C GLN A 304 25.27 -19.55 6.95
N CYS A 305 25.37 -20.16 5.77
CA CYS A 305 24.85 -19.57 4.53
C CYS A 305 23.31 -19.49 4.49
N PHE A 306 22.63 -20.40 5.20
CA PHE A 306 21.18 -20.37 5.42
C PHE A 306 20.81 -19.19 6.33
N GLU A 307 21.46 -19.07 7.48
CA GLU A 307 21.22 -18.00 8.47
C GLU A 307 21.47 -16.59 7.92
N ASP A 308 22.49 -16.44 7.07
CA ASP A 308 22.87 -15.15 6.53
C ASP A 308 22.10 -14.75 5.26
N CYS A 309 21.28 -15.64 4.68
CA CYS A 309 20.52 -15.36 3.47
C CYS A 309 19.33 -14.40 3.74
N PRO A 310 19.32 -13.16 3.20
CA PRO A 310 18.24 -12.20 3.46
C PRO A 310 16.91 -12.55 2.78
N TYR A 311 16.90 -13.56 1.91
CA TYR A 311 15.81 -13.89 1.00
C TYR A 311 15.33 -15.34 1.14
N GLU A 312 15.86 -16.07 2.13
CA GLU A 312 15.54 -17.49 2.37
C GLU A 312 15.66 -18.33 1.09
N ALA A 313 16.69 -18.02 0.30
CA ALA A 313 16.99 -18.69 -0.95
C ALA A 313 17.87 -19.93 -0.75
N ILE A 314 18.43 -20.13 0.44
CA ILE A 314 19.15 -21.33 0.84
C ILE A 314 18.30 -22.04 1.88
N HIS A 315 18.21 -23.36 1.80
CA HIS A 315 17.59 -24.26 2.77
C HIS A 315 18.55 -25.39 3.10
N MET A 316 18.53 -25.85 4.35
CA MET A 316 19.29 -27.04 4.74
C MET A 316 18.37 -28.25 4.58
N MET A 317 18.76 -29.22 3.75
CA MET A 317 18.01 -30.46 3.54
C MET A 317 18.85 -31.64 4.02
N PRO A 318 18.21 -32.69 4.56
CA PRO A 318 18.88 -33.98 4.70
C PRO A 318 19.40 -34.43 3.34
N GLN A 319 20.55 -35.08 3.32
CA GLN A 319 21.07 -35.64 2.07
C GLN A 319 20.07 -36.65 1.50
N ALA A 320 19.68 -36.46 0.24
CA ALA A 320 18.67 -37.28 -0.44
C ALA A 320 19.17 -38.69 -0.79
N ASP A 321 20.49 -38.91 -0.78
CA ASP A 321 21.12 -40.17 -1.16
C ASP A 321 21.79 -40.81 0.07
N ASP A 322 21.31 -41.99 0.44
CA ASP A 322 21.76 -42.86 1.53
C ASP A 322 23.29 -43.00 1.62
N LYS A 323 24.01 -42.18 2.39
CA LYS A 323 25.44 -42.36 2.75
C LYS A 323 26.43 -42.67 1.59
N ALA A 324 26.01 -42.64 0.33
CA ALA A 324 26.70 -43.26 -0.79
C ALA A 324 27.96 -42.48 -1.20
N GLY A 325 28.08 -41.24 -0.71
CA GLY A 325 29.26 -40.41 -0.89
C GLY A 325 30.24 -40.40 0.29
N GLY A 326 30.00 -41.13 1.39
CA GLY A 326 30.92 -41.20 2.54
C GLY A 326 31.20 -39.86 3.24
N ARG A 327 30.33 -38.85 3.06
CA ARG A 327 30.52 -37.51 3.66
C ARG A 327 30.10 -37.52 5.13
N PRO A 328 30.83 -36.84 6.03
CA PRO A 328 30.59 -36.91 7.47
C PRO A 328 29.44 -36.02 7.98
N TYR A 329 28.67 -35.39 7.09
CA TYR A 329 27.65 -34.40 7.44
C TYR A 329 26.28 -34.81 6.90
N ASP A 330 25.25 -34.78 7.74
CA ASP A 330 23.90 -35.25 7.39
C ASP A 330 23.07 -34.24 6.58
N MET A 331 23.48 -32.97 6.58
CA MET A 331 22.75 -31.86 5.97
C MET A 331 23.51 -31.27 4.79
N GLU A 332 22.81 -30.92 3.72
CA GLU A 332 23.34 -30.16 2.59
C GLU A 332 22.56 -28.87 2.33
N ALA A 333 23.28 -27.83 1.90
CA ALA A 333 22.65 -26.58 1.48
C ALA A 333 22.05 -26.76 0.08
N VAL A 334 20.80 -26.35 -0.09
CA VAL A 334 20.08 -26.38 -1.38
C VAL A 334 19.57 -24.97 -1.68
N VAL A 335 19.81 -24.51 -2.91
CA VAL A 335 19.39 -23.17 -3.36
C VAL A 335 18.04 -23.27 -4.05
N ILE A 336 17.09 -22.42 -3.65
CA ILE A 336 15.82 -22.19 -4.35
C ILE A 336 16.02 -21.07 -5.38
N PRO A 337 16.15 -21.36 -6.69
CA PRO A 337 16.56 -20.37 -7.68
C PRO A 337 15.60 -19.18 -7.78
N LYS A 338 14.29 -19.41 -7.60
CA LYS A 338 13.25 -18.39 -7.68
C LYS A 338 13.32 -17.33 -6.56
N ARG A 339 14.01 -17.61 -5.46
CA ARG A 339 14.21 -16.69 -4.32
C ARG A 339 15.58 -16.00 -4.36
N CYS A 340 16.54 -16.55 -5.11
CA CYS A 340 17.90 -16.05 -5.13
C CYS A 340 18.00 -14.65 -5.75
N ALA A 341 18.53 -13.70 -4.99
CA ALA A 341 18.79 -12.33 -5.45
C ALA A 341 20.17 -12.15 -6.12
N SER A 342 20.92 -13.24 -6.29
CA SER A 342 22.31 -13.24 -6.81
C SER A 342 23.23 -12.22 -6.12
N CYS A 343 23.03 -12.02 -4.81
CA CYS A 343 23.70 -10.97 -4.04
C CYS A 343 25.09 -11.36 -3.51
N GLY A 344 25.47 -12.63 -3.52
CA GLY A 344 26.77 -13.07 -3.02
C GLY A 344 26.90 -13.23 -1.50
N ILE A 345 25.94 -12.77 -0.68
CA ILE A 345 26.05 -12.79 0.80
C ILE A 345 26.35 -14.19 1.35
N CYS A 346 25.70 -15.21 0.80
CA CYS A 346 25.92 -16.61 1.17
C CYS A 346 27.34 -17.11 0.86
N ALA A 347 27.93 -16.71 -0.28
CA ALA A 347 29.32 -17.01 -0.61
C ALA A 347 30.27 -16.35 0.39
N GLY A 348 30.05 -15.07 0.71
CA GLY A 348 30.82 -14.37 1.75
C GLY A 348 30.68 -14.97 3.16
N SER A 349 29.64 -15.77 3.40
CA SER A 349 29.37 -16.43 4.69
C SER A 349 29.90 -17.87 4.74
N CYS A 350 30.32 -18.43 3.60
CA CYS A 350 30.79 -19.81 3.50
C CYS A 350 32.31 -19.87 3.69
N ASN A 351 32.75 -20.35 4.86
CA ASN A 351 34.18 -20.52 5.13
C ASN A 351 34.81 -21.73 4.40
N PHE A 352 33.99 -22.56 3.76
CA PHE A 352 34.41 -23.81 3.10
C PHE A 352 34.39 -23.71 1.58
N HIS A 353 34.11 -22.53 1.02
CA HIS A 353 34.07 -22.32 -0.44
C HIS A 353 33.07 -23.23 -1.16
N ALA A 354 31.97 -23.56 -0.48
CA ALA A 354 30.92 -24.43 -0.98
C ALA A 354 29.84 -23.70 -1.79
N VAL A 355 29.79 -22.36 -1.72
CA VAL A 355 28.77 -21.55 -2.40
C VAL A 355 29.44 -20.71 -3.48
N ASN A 356 29.00 -20.86 -4.73
CA ASN A 356 29.62 -20.21 -5.87
C ASN A 356 28.60 -19.48 -6.76
N PHE A 357 29.08 -18.57 -7.60
CA PHE A 357 28.26 -17.86 -8.59
C PHE A 357 28.85 -18.07 -9.99
N PRO A 358 28.06 -18.54 -10.98
CA PRO A 358 28.57 -18.82 -12.33
C PRO A 358 29.25 -17.62 -13.00
N GLU A 359 28.74 -16.40 -12.77
CA GLU A 359 29.27 -15.18 -13.37
C GLU A 359 30.52 -14.63 -12.66
N LYS A 360 30.74 -14.94 -11.38
CA LYS A 360 31.90 -14.50 -10.59
C LYS A 360 32.24 -15.56 -9.55
N THR A 361 33.06 -16.53 -9.95
CA THR A 361 33.49 -17.58 -9.03
C THR A 361 34.54 -17.07 -8.06
N GLU A 362 34.64 -17.69 -6.89
CA GLU A 362 35.67 -17.31 -5.91
C GLU A 362 37.09 -17.41 -6.47
N LYS A 363 37.40 -18.49 -7.21
CA LYS A 363 38.70 -18.64 -7.88
C LYS A 363 38.97 -17.52 -8.88
N ALA A 364 37.95 -17.14 -9.67
CA ALA A 364 38.06 -16.05 -10.62
C ALA A 364 38.30 -14.71 -9.92
N VAL A 365 37.59 -14.43 -8.82
CA VAL A 365 37.78 -13.19 -8.04
C VAL A 365 39.17 -13.15 -7.39
N MET A 366 39.66 -14.25 -6.85
CA MET A 366 41.00 -14.33 -6.24
C MET A 366 42.12 -14.14 -7.28
N SER A 367 41.94 -14.70 -8.48
CA SER A 367 42.84 -14.43 -9.62
C SER A 367 42.76 -12.96 -10.06
N GLU A 368 41.55 -12.38 -10.12
CA GLU A 368 41.31 -10.96 -10.44
C GLU A 368 42.04 -10.07 -9.43
N ILE A 369 41.94 -10.35 -8.12
CA ILE A 369 42.68 -9.67 -7.04
C ILE A 369 44.18 -9.72 -7.29
N THR A 370 44.73 -10.91 -7.49
CA THR A 370 46.19 -11.10 -7.66
C THR A 370 46.72 -10.33 -8.87
N ASN A 371 46.03 -10.45 -10.01
CA ASN A 371 46.42 -9.78 -11.24
C ASN A 371 46.33 -8.26 -11.10
N THR A 372 45.27 -7.78 -10.45
CA THR A 372 45.02 -6.35 -10.24
C THR A 372 46.06 -5.71 -9.32
N VAL A 373 46.40 -6.37 -8.20
CA VAL A 373 47.44 -5.90 -7.27
C VAL A 373 48.81 -5.95 -7.93
N THR A 374 49.12 -7.04 -8.64
CA THR A 374 50.42 -7.20 -9.32
C THR A 374 50.61 -6.16 -10.43
N ALA A 375 49.55 -5.83 -11.18
CA ALA A 375 49.59 -4.81 -12.21
C ALA A 375 49.80 -3.38 -11.67
N ALA A 376 49.57 -3.15 -10.38
CA ALA A 376 49.85 -1.88 -9.72
C ALA A 376 51.27 -1.80 -9.13
N ARG A 377 52.02 -2.91 -9.11
CA ARG A 377 53.41 -2.91 -8.64
C ARG A 377 54.26 -2.03 -9.55
N GLY A 378 55.00 -1.09 -8.94
CA GLY A 378 55.79 -0.08 -9.65
C GLY A 378 55.07 1.26 -9.87
N ALA A 379 53.79 1.38 -9.52
CA ALA A 379 53.13 2.67 -9.46
C ALA A 379 53.74 3.57 -8.37
N ARG A 380 53.72 4.89 -8.58
CA ARG A 380 54.27 5.87 -7.62
C ARG A 380 53.34 6.00 -6.42
N GLY A 381 53.69 5.37 -5.29
CA GLY A 381 52.91 5.42 -4.04
C GLY A 381 52.51 4.02 -3.54
N PRO A 382 51.79 3.93 -2.40
CA PRO A 382 51.34 2.65 -1.87
C PRO A 382 50.29 2.02 -2.77
N VAL A 383 50.37 0.72 -3.03
CA VAL A 383 49.41 -0.04 -3.83
C VAL A 383 48.14 -0.26 -3.02
N LEU A 384 47.03 0.33 -3.45
CA LEU A 384 45.73 0.19 -2.78
C LEU A 384 44.76 -0.61 -3.63
N LEU A 385 44.12 -1.61 -3.03
CA LEU A 385 43.02 -2.36 -3.65
C LEU A 385 41.67 -1.90 -3.07
N GLY A 386 40.78 -1.44 -3.94
CA GLY A 386 39.40 -1.12 -3.61
C GLY A 386 38.43 -2.23 -4.04
N ILE A 387 37.67 -2.81 -3.12
CA ILE A 387 36.58 -3.73 -3.45
C ILE A 387 35.24 -3.00 -3.32
N ILE A 388 34.52 -2.82 -4.43
CA ILE A 388 33.39 -1.89 -4.51
C ILE A 388 32.08 -2.60 -4.90
N CYS A 389 30.99 -2.22 -4.23
CA CYS A 389 29.63 -2.62 -4.59
C CYS A 389 29.17 -1.91 -5.87
N SER A 390 28.61 -2.64 -6.84
CA SER A 390 28.08 -2.07 -8.09
C SER A 390 26.95 -1.05 -7.88
N TYR A 391 26.36 -0.99 -6.68
CA TYR A 391 25.27 -0.08 -6.33
C TYR A 391 25.69 1.05 -5.39
N SER A 392 26.92 1.07 -4.85
CA SER A 392 27.35 2.07 -3.86
C SER A 392 27.86 3.38 -4.46
N ALA A 393 28.44 3.35 -5.66
CA ALA A 393 29.03 4.54 -6.30
C ALA A 393 28.91 4.48 -7.83
N ASP A 394 28.71 5.63 -8.48
CA ASP A 394 28.86 5.75 -9.93
C ASP A 394 30.35 5.84 -10.29
N LEU A 395 30.96 4.68 -10.50
CA LEU A 395 32.39 4.54 -10.75
C LEU A 395 32.87 5.27 -12.01
N ARG A 396 32.00 5.55 -12.99
CA ARG A 396 32.37 6.26 -14.23
C ARG A 396 32.89 7.68 -13.98
N LYS A 397 32.54 8.28 -12.84
CA LYS A 397 33.00 9.62 -12.47
C LYS A 397 34.40 9.60 -11.84
N ILE A 398 34.77 8.49 -11.22
CA ILE A 398 35.97 8.36 -10.38
C ILE A 398 37.06 7.53 -11.09
N ILE A 399 36.66 6.56 -11.92
CA ILE A 399 37.58 5.71 -12.68
C ILE A 399 37.97 6.41 -13.98
N ASP A 400 39.25 6.36 -14.30
CA ASP A 400 39.77 6.65 -15.63
C ASP A 400 39.54 5.44 -16.56
N PRO A 401 38.76 5.59 -17.65
CA PRO A 401 38.47 4.49 -18.57
C PRO A 401 39.70 3.94 -19.28
N ALA A 402 40.81 4.69 -19.39
CA ALA A 402 42.03 4.22 -20.04
C ALA A 402 42.89 3.32 -19.13
N THR A 403 42.94 3.62 -17.82
CA THR A 403 43.87 2.96 -16.88
C THR A 403 43.17 2.03 -15.89
N ALA A 404 41.83 2.03 -15.88
CA ALA A 404 40.97 1.37 -14.90
C ALA A 404 41.31 1.73 -13.43
N ALA A 405 42.07 2.80 -13.22
CA ALA A 405 42.48 3.31 -11.92
C ALA A 405 41.56 4.46 -11.48
N VAL A 406 41.62 4.81 -10.20
CA VAL A 406 41.00 6.06 -9.71
C VAL A 406 41.74 7.24 -10.33
N LYS A 407 41.00 8.24 -10.82
CA LYS A 407 41.57 9.48 -11.39
C LYS A 407 42.61 10.09 -10.45
N ASP A 408 43.74 10.45 -11.02
CA ASP A 408 44.91 11.01 -10.33
C ASP A 408 45.59 10.07 -9.31
N MET A 409 45.23 8.78 -9.30
CA MET A 409 45.77 7.78 -8.36
C MET A 409 46.03 6.44 -9.06
N PRO A 410 47.08 6.34 -9.92
CA PRO A 410 47.36 5.13 -10.70
C PRO A 410 47.72 3.91 -9.84
N ASN A 411 48.14 4.14 -8.59
CA ASN A 411 48.42 3.14 -7.55
C ASN A 411 47.14 2.56 -6.89
N VAL A 412 45.96 3.11 -7.18
CA VAL A 412 44.68 2.59 -6.69
C VAL A 412 44.01 1.78 -7.78
N LYS A 413 43.73 0.50 -7.49
CA LYS A 413 43.02 -0.40 -8.40
C LYS A 413 41.72 -0.89 -7.78
N LEU A 414 40.70 -1.10 -8.61
CA LEU A 414 39.35 -1.40 -8.15
C LEU A 414 38.86 -2.73 -8.72
N ILE A 415 38.17 -3.50 -7.89
CA ILE A 415 37.38 -4.67 -8.29
C ILE A 415 35.93 -4.41 -7.92
N THR A 416 35.03 -4.67 -8.86
CA THR A 416 33.58 -4.49 -8.64
C THR A 416 32.90 -5.82 -8.38
N LEU A 417 32.06 -5.87 -7.34
CA LEU A 417 31.21 -7.00 -6.99
C LEU A 417 29.72 -6.58 -7.03
N PRO A 418 28.79 -7.52 -7.28
CA PRO A 418 27.36 -7.23 -7.20
C PRO A 418 26.97 -6.68 -5.81
N CYS A 419 27.55 -7.25 -4.76
CA CYS A 419 27.48 -6.74 -3.41
C CYS A 419 28.80 -7.04 -2.69
N ILE A 420 29.24 -6.10 -1.86
CA ILE A 420 30.35 -6.31 -0.93
C ILE A 420 30.06 -7.38 0.13
N GLY A 421 28.79 -7.76 0.35
CA GLY A 421 28.45 -8.87 1.25
C GLY A 421 29.02 -10.22 0.78
N MET A 422 29.45 -10.31 -0.48
CA MET A 422 30.16 -11.45 -1.06
C MET A 422 31.60 -11.60 -0.57
N ILE A 423 32.19 -10.55 0.00
CA ILE A 423 33.57 -10.57 0.48
C ILE A 423 33.68 -11.54 1.65
N THR A 424 34.58 -12.51 1.51
CA THR A 424 35.13 -13.28 2.62
C THR A 424 36.36 -12.53 3.16
N PRO A 425 36.65 -12.57 4.47
CA PRO A 425 37.87 -11.99 5.02
C PRO A 425 39.15 -12.53 4.38
N SER A 426 39.16 -13.79 3.92
CA SER A 426 40.31 -14.40 3.24
C SER A 426 40.71 -13.69 1.94
N TRP A 427 39.77 -13.04 1.24
CA TRP A 427 40.10 -12.25 0.05
C TRP A 427 40.90 -10.98 0.39
N ILE A 428 40.63 -10.39 1.55
CA ILE A 428 41.37 -9.23 2.06
C ILE A 428 42.78 -9.67 2.45
N GLU A 429 42.91 -10.80 3.15
CA GLU A 429 44.19 -11.40 3.50
C GLU A 429 45.03 -11.72 2.26
N HIS A 430 44.41 -12.31 1.25
CA HIS A 430 45.07 -12.64 -0.01
C HIS A 430 45.56 -11.39 -0.76
N ALA A 431 44.76 -10.32 -0.78
CA ALA A 431 45.16 -9.06 -1.38
C ALA A 431 46.41 -8.46 -0.70
N LEU A 432 46.45 -8.46 0.64
CA LEU A 432 47.60 -7.98 1.41
C LEU A 432 48.84 -8.86 1.14
N ASN A 433 48.69 -10.19 1.15
CA ASN A 433 49.77 -11.13 0.85
C ASN A 433 50.27 -11.03 -0.60
N ALA A 434 49.38 -10.67 -1.54
CA ALA A 434 49.74 -10.39 -2.93
C ALA A 434 50.49 -9.06 -3.11
N GLY A 435 50.71 -8.29 -2.04
CA GLY A 435 51.51 -7.06 -2.05
C GLY A 435 50.71 -5.77 -2.14
N ALA A 436 49.44 -5.76 -1.74
CA ALA A 436 48.72 -4.52 -1.50
C ALA A 436 49.15 -3.90 -0.17
N ASP A 437 49.50 -2.61 -0.17
CA ASP A 437 49.82 -1.85 1.05
C ASP A 437 48.58 -1.51 1.88
N GLY A 438 47.39 -1.56 1.26
CA GLY A 438 46.12 -1.37 1.95
C GLY A 438 44.93 -1.82 1.11
N VAL A 439 43.86 -2.23 1.79
CA VAL A 439 42.60 -2.66 1.17
C VAL A 439 41.47 -1.80 1.70
N PHE A 440 40.73 -1.15 0.81
CA PHE A 440 39.50 -0.48 1.18
C PHE A 440 38.28 -1.11 0.54
N ILE A 441 37.14 -0.98 1.21
CA ILE A 441 35.88 -1.56 0.79
C ILE A 441 34.86 -0.44 0.70
N SER A 442 34.12 -0.35 -0.41
CA SER A 442 33.08 0.66 -0.58
C SER A 442 31.71 0.00 -0.78
N GLY A 443 30.83 0.18 0.21
CA GLY A 443 29.48 -0.36 0.24
C GLY A 443 28.41 0.73 0.19
N CYS A 444 27.16 0.30 -0.04
CA CYS A 444 26.00 1.18 0.09
C CYS A 444 25.94 1.78 1.49
N ARG A 445 25.36 2.98 1.60
CA ARG A 445 25.11 3.64 2.88
C ARG A 445 24.41 2.68 3.86
N MET A 446 24.80 2.74 5.14
CA MET A 446 24.16 1.98 6.21
C MET A 446 22.67 2.37 6.30
N GLY A 447 21.79 1.37 6.36
CA GLY A 447 20.33 1.55 6.27
C GLY A 447 19.75 1.44 4.85
N ASP A 448 20.52 1.76 3.80
CA ASP A 448 20.06 1.76 2.40
C ASP A 448 20.65 0.63 1.53
N CYS A 449 21.14 -0.45 2.13
CA CYS A 449 21.77 -1.52 1.36
C CYS A 449 20.83 -2.09 0.29
N HIS A 450 21.26 -2.08 -0.98
CA HIS A 450 20.45 -2.58 -2.09
C HIS A 450 20.01 -4.04 -1.87
N TYR A 451 20.89 -4.87 -1.30
CA TYR A 451 20.60 -6.27 -0.95
C TYR A 451 20.27 -6.46 0.55
N ARG A 452 19.75 -5.41 1.20
CA ARG A 452 19.29 -5.35 2.61
C ARG A 452 20.39 -5.42 3.65
N LEU A 453 21.21 -6.47 3.65
CA LEU A 453 22.04 -6.84 4.80
C LEU A 453 23.54 -6.95 4.48
N GLY A 454 23.94 -6.83 3.21
CA GLY A 454 25.31 -7.10 2.78
C GLY A 454 26.39 -6.22 3.42
N ASN A 455 26.13 -4.93 3.60
CA ASN A 455 27.08 -4.01 4.26
C ASN A 455 27.19 -4.29 5.77
N LYS A 456 26.06 -4.48 6.44
CA LYS A 456 26.02 -4.83 7.87
C LYS A 456 26.69 -6.19 8.13
N TRP A 457 26.54 -7.16 7.23
CA TRP A 457 27.08 -8.51 7.45
C TRP A 457 28.58 -8.49 7.34
N LEU A 458 29.09 -7.76 6.34
CA LEU A 458 30.51 -7.53 6.20
C LEU A 458 31.09 -6.76 7.39
N GLU A 459 30.43 -5.69 7.85
CA GLU A 459 30.89 -4.94 9.03
C GLU A 459 30.98 -5.83 10.28
N GLU A 460 30.00 -6.70 10.51
CA GLU A 460 30.04 -7.67 11.60
C GLU A 460 31.15 -8.72 11.42
N ARG A 461 31.47 -9.14 10.19
CA ARG A 461 32.62 -10.04 9.91
C ARG A 461 33.98 -9.37 10.17
N LEU A 462 34.15 -8.12 9.72
CA LEU A 462 35.38 -7.34 9.91
C LEU A 462 35.61 -6.99 11.38
N SER A 463 34.54 -6.70 12.13
CA SER A 463 34.63 -6.40 13.56
C SER A 463 34.80 -7.66 14.43
N GLY A 464 34.41 -8.84 13.93
CA GLY A 464 34.51 -10.11 14.64
C GLY A 464 33.19 -10.59 15.26
N GLY A 465 32.07 -9.92 14.99
CA GLY A 465 30.74 -10.28 15.47
C GLY A 465 29.99 -11.32 14.61
N ARG A 466 30.50 -11.68 13.43
CA ARG A 466 29.90 -12.69 12.54
C ARG A 466 30.99 -13.49 11.82
N LEU A 467 30.78 -14.80 11.62
CA LEU A 467 31.68 -15.65 10.84
C LEU A 467 31.48 -15.46 9.31
N PRO A 468 32.51 -15.73 8.49
CA PRO A 468 33.92 -15.87 8.87
C PRO A 468 34.48 -14.55 9.43
N ILE A 469 35.32 -14.64 10.46
CA ILE A 469 35.97 -13.48 11.08
C ILE A 469 37.32 -13.20 10.43
N LEU A 470 37.73 -11.92 10.43
CA LEU A 470 39.09 -11.55 10.06
C LEU A 470 40.10 -12.09 11.09
N ARG A 471 41.17 -12.76 10.63
CA ARG A 471 42.20 -13.33 11.52
C ARG A 471 42.89 -12.25 12.35
N GLN A 472 43.31 -12.63 13.56
CA GLN A 472 43.92 -11.70 14.52
C GLN A 472 45.32 -11.19 14.10
N ASN A 473 46.02 -11.94 13.24
CA ASN A 473 47.37 -11.59 12.78
C ASN A 473 47.38 -10.52 11.66
N ILE A 474 46.22 -10.09 11.18
CA ILE A 474 46.11 -9.06 10.14
C ILE A 474 46.01 -7.69 10.79
N ASP A 475 46.88 -6.78 10.38
CA ASP A 475 46.83 -5.39 10.83
C ASP A 475 45.57 -4.68 10.29
N ARG A 476 44.60 -4.47 11.18
CA ARG A 476 43.33 -3.81 10.86
C ARG A 476 43.49 -2.34 10.43
N SER A 477 44.65 -1.71 10.66
CA SER A 477 44.91 -0.35 10.18
C SER A 477 45.10 -0.29 8.66
N LEU A 478 45.42 -1.42 8.02
CA LEU A 478 45.53 -1.57 6.56
C LEU A 478 44.17 -1.76 5.88
N ILE A 479 43.08 -1.77 6.65
CA ILE A 479 41.73 -2.04 6.15
C ILE A 479 40.79 -0.88 6.50
N ARG A 480 40.03 -0.42 5.50
CA ARG A 480 38.98 0.59 5.67
C ARG A 480 37.70 0.22 4.96
N ALA A 481 36.57 0.51 5.57
CA ALA A 481 35.25 0.38 4.96
C ALA A 481 34.56 1.74 4.89
N PHE A 482 34.05 2.08 3.71
CA PHE A 482 33.39 3.33 3.40
C PHE A 482 31.92 3.08 3.03
N TRP A 483 31.00 3.89 3.58
CA TRP A 483 29.56 3.70 3.47
C TRP A 483 28.89 4.90 2.79
N HIS A 484 28.88 4.91 1.45
CA HIS A 484 28.36 6.04 0.67
C HIS A 484 27.13 5.65 -0.15
N SER A 485 26.30 6.66 -0.43
CA SER A 485 25.26 6.56 -1.45
C SER A 485 25.86 6.78 -2.83
N ALA A 486 25.17 6.30 -3.88
CA ALA A 486 25.61 6.45 -5.27
C ALA A 486 25.82 7.92 -5.72
N LEU A 487 25.26 8.89 -4.99
CA LEU A 487 25.44 10.32 -5.23
C LEU A 487 26.66 10.94 -4.53
N GLN A 488 27.20 10.30 -3.50
CA GLN A 488 28.28 10.83 -2.66
C GLN A 488 29.66 10.44 -3.21
N THR A 489 29.84 10.50 -4.53
CA THR A 489 31.09 10.11 -5.19
C THR A 489 32.28 10.97 -4.75
N GLU A 490 32.08 12.26 -4.45
CA GLU A 490 33.15 13.12 -3.92
C GLU A 490 33.56 12.76 -2.50
N GLY A 491 32.59 12.42 -1.63
CA GLY A 491 32.88 11.96 -0.27
C GLY A 491 33.72 10.68 -0.27
N LEU A 492 33.36 9.73 -1.13
CA LEU A 492 34.15 8.51 -1.34
C LEU A 492 35.56 8.83 -1.84
N TRP A 493 35.71 9.74 -2.80
CA TRP A 493 37.03 10.13 -3.33
C TRP A 493 37.92 10.77 -2.26
N ASN A 494 37.35 11.64 -1.42
CA ASN A 494 38.08 12.27 -0.31
C ASN A 494 38.52 11.25 0.75
N GLU A 495 37.67 10.25 1.05
CA GLU A 495 38.03 9.17 1.99
C GLU A 495 39.12 8.24 1.43
N ILE A 496 39.11 7.96 0.13
CA ILE A 496 40.17 7.19 -0.53
C ILE A 496 41.50 7.96 -0.45
N LYS A 497 41.50 9.26 -0.73
CA LYS A 497 42.69 10.11 -0.59
C LYS A 497 43.22 10.16 0.84
N ALA A 498 42.32 10.32 1.82
CA ALA A 498 42.69 10.33 3.23
C ALA A 498 43.28 8.98 3.66
N PHE A 499 42.73 7.87 3.17
CA PHE A 499 43.27 6.53 3.44
C PHE A 499 44.65 6.32 2.81
N GLU A 500 44.86 6.77 1.57
CA GLU A 500 46.17 6.73 0.94
C GLU A 500 47.22 7.53 1.74
N GLN A 501 46.85 8.71 2.23
CA GLN A 501 47.72 9.51 3.10
C GLN A 501 48.01 8.80 4.43
N ASP A 502 47.00 8.20 5.08
CA ASP A 502 47.17 7.44 6.32
C ASP A 502 48.16 6.27 6.11
N ILE A 503 48.08 5.54 4.99
CA ILE A 503 49.01 4.47 4.63
C ILE A 503 50.42 5.01 4.37
N LYS A 504 50.55 6.11 3.59
CA LYS A 504 51.86 6.78 3.34
C LYS A 504 52.55 7.20 4.64
N MET A 505 51.78 7.74 5.59
CA MET A 505 52.31 8.21 6.88
C MET A 505 52.46 7.10 7.93
N LYS A 506 52.13 5.84 7.61
CA LYS A 506 52.04 4.72 8.57
C LYS A 506 51.19 5.07 9.80
N ALA A 507 50.15 5.90 9.60
CA ALA A 507 49.24 6.27 10.66
C ALA A 507 48.40 5.06 11.06
N ARG A 508 48.75 4.39 12.17
CA ARG A 508 48.06 3.21 12.70
C ARG A 508 46.69 3.56 13.33
N LYS A 509 45.80 4.17 12.56
CA LYS A 509 44.40 4.37 12.99
C LYS A 509 43.67 3.03 12.86
N GLN A 510 43.45 2.36 13.97
CA GLN A 510 42.71 1.10 13.99
C GLN A 510 41.31 1.27 13.38
N TYR A 511 40.87 0.29 12.60
CA TYR A 511 39.48 0.23 12.14
C TYR A 511 38.55 0.14 13.35
N ALA A 512 37.79 1.22 13.60
CA ALA A 512 36.75 1.26 14.62
C ALA A 512 35.38 1.26 13.92
N PRO A 513 34.49 0.30 14.20
CA PRO A 513 33.12 0.35 13.68
C PRO A 513 32.48 1.66 14.15
N GLY A 514 31.76 2.33 13.25
CA GLY A 514 31.19 3.65 13.54
C GLY A 514 30.15 3.57 14.66
N LYS A 515 30.51 3.95 15.90
CA LYS A 515 29.52 4.17 16.96
C LYS A 515 28.76 5.46 16.67
N ILE A 516 27.61 5.33 16.01
CA ILE A 516 26.69 6.46 15.77
C ILE A 516 25.91 6.74 17.07
N ILE A 517 26.44 7.63 17.91
CA ILE A 517 25.76 8.13 19.10
C ILE A 517 24.97 9.40 18.71
N MET A 518 23.67 9.41 19.01
CA MET A 518 22.80 10.56 18.74
C MET A 518 23.12 11.68 19.73
N LYS A 519 23.73 12.78 19.27
CA LYS A 519 23.98 13.96 20.12
C LYS A 519 22.65 14.71 20.36
N LYS A 520 22.51 15.42 21.50
CA LYS A 520 21.30 16.23 21.82
C LYS A 520 20.86 17.18 20.69
N ARG A 521 21.81 17.78 19.96
CA ARG A 521 21.52 18.61 18.77
C ARG A 521 20.72 17.85 17.70
N HIS A 522 21.06 16.59 17.44
CA HIS A 522 20.36 15.77 16.44
C HIS A 522 18.93 15.45 16.89
N LEU A 523 18.69 15.30 18.20
CA LEU A 523 17.34 15.11 18.74
C LEU A 523 16.45 16.34 18.47
N ALA A 524 16.94 17.54 18.78
CA ALA A 524 16.20 18.78 18.53
C ALA A 524 15.90 18.99 17.03
N PHE A 525 16.90 18.83 16.16
CA PHE A 525 16.70 18.93 14.72
C PHE A 525 15.77 17.84 14.16
N SER A 526 15.81 16.63 14.73
CA SER A 526 14.92 15.53 14.34
C SER A 526 13.46 15.85 14.64
N SER A 527 13.16 16.40 15.81
CA SER A 527 11.79 16.81 16.17
C SER A 527 11.25 17.90 15.25
N ILE A 528 12.08 18.90 14.90
CA ILE A 528 11.71 19.96 13.95
C ILE A 528 11.52 19.40 12.54
N ALA A 529 12.40 18.51 12.08
CA ALA A 529 12.27 17.93 10.75
C ALA A 529 11.05 17.00 10.63
N LEU A 530 10.67 16.29 11.70
CA LEU A 530 9.46 15.46 11.74
C LEU A 530 8.17 16.25 11.93
N SER A 531 8.24 17.54 12.34
CA SER A 531 7.06 18.40 12.34
C SER A 531 6.63 18.83 10.92
N ILE A 532 7.54 18.75 9.92
CA ILE A 532 7.20 19.05 8.51
C ILE A 532 6.15 18.06 7.97
N PRO A 533 6.32 16.72 8.06
CA PRO A 533 5.26 15.78 7.72
C PRO A 533 3.95 16.01 8.49
N ALA A 534 4.02 16.37 9.77
CA ALA A 534 2.84 16.72 10.57
C ALA A 534 2.12 17.98 10.05
N ALA A 535 2.87 19.00 9.64
CA ALA A 535 2.30 20.20 9.02
C ALA A 535 1.67 19.88 7.64
N LEU A 536 2.26 18.96 6.87
CA LEU A 536 1.66 18.48 5.62
C LEU A 536 0.35 17.73 5.90
N ILE A 537 0.33 16.84 6.90
CA ILE A 537 -0.92 16.19 7.33
C ILE A 537 -1.96 17.25 7.66
N PHE A 538 -1.61 18.24 8.48
CA PHE A 538 -2.52 19.33 8.83
C PHE A 538 -3.08 20.06 7.60
N TYR A 539 -2.21 20.44 6.66
CA TYR A 539 -2.59 21.21 5.47
C TYR A 539 -3.47 20.40 4.52
N PHE A 540 -3.12 19.15 4.25
CA PHE A 540 -3.82 18.29 3.30
C PHE A 540 -5.07 17.59 3.86
N SER A 541 -5.26 17.60 5.18
CA SER A 541 -6.43 16.96 5.81
C SER A 541 -7.67 17.86 5.89
N ASP A 542 -7.52 19.16 5.62
CA ASP A 542 -8.56 20.17 5.88
C ASP A 542 -8.71 21.19 4.74
N ALA A 543 -8.37 20.79 3.52
CA ALA A 543 -8.44 21.67 2.36
C ALA A 543 -9.89 21.82 1.90
N SER A 544 -10.44 23.04 1.92
CA SER A 544 -11.80 23.31 1.45
C SER A 544 -11.96 23.04 -0.04
N TYR A 545 -13.01 22.31 -0.40
CA TYR A 545 -13.40 22.05 -1.79
C TYR A 545 -14.88 22.40 -2.01
N LEU A 546 -15.17 23.01 -3.16
CA LEU A 546 -16.53 23.39 -3.57
C LEU A 546 -17.13 22.27 -4.43
N PHE A 547 -18.09 21.51 -3.89
CA PHE A 547 -18.79 20.43 -4.59
C PHE A 547 -19.99 20.92 -5.40
N SER A 548 -20.68 21.93 -4.90
CA SER A 548 -21.88 22.50 -5.52
C SER A 548 -21.98 23.98 -5.17
N ASN A 549 -22.56 24.79 -6.05
CA ASN A 549 -22.76 26.21 -5.75
C ASN A 549 -23.77 26.34 -4.60
N PRO A 550 -23.49 27.13 -3.54
CA PRO A 550 -24.44 27.35 -2.44
C PRO A 550 -25.80 27.89 -2.87
N HIS A 551 -25.88 28.53 -4.04
CA HIS A 551 -27.11 29.07 -4.60
C HIS A 551 -27.90 28.06 -5.43
N ASP A 552 -27.33 26.89 -5.73
CA ASP A 552 -28.05 25.85 -6.47
C ASP A 552 -29.02 25.12 -5.53
N SER A 553 -30.04 24.51 -6.13
CA SER A 553 -30.92 23.56 -5.46
C SER A 553 -31.01 22.29 -6.29
N LEU A 554 -31.41 21.18 -5.68
CA LEU A 554 -31.41 19.88 -6.35
C LEU A 554 -32.74 19.18 -6.19
N LEU A 555 -33.28 18.66 -7.29
CA LEU A 555 -34.37 17.70 -7.27
C LEU A 555 -33.81 16.28 -7.39
N LYS A 556 -34.10 15.42 -6.42
CA LYS A 556 -33.82 13.99 -6.48
C LYS A 556 -35.12 13.25 -6.77
N LEU A 557 -35.15 12.46 -7.83
CA LEU A 557 -36.20 11.48 -8.09
C LEU A 557 -35.73 10.13 -7.57
N SER A 558 -36.45 9.54 -6.61
CA SER A 558 -36.10 8.25 -5.99
C SER A 558 -37.35 7.38 -5.94
N ILE A 559 -37.50 6.45 -6.88
CA ILE A 559 -38.71 5.60 -6.98
C ILE A 559 -38.28 4.14 -6.92
N LYS A 560 -38.87 3.40 -5.99
CA LYS A 560 -38.88 1.93 -5.98
C LYS A 560 -40.28 1.49 -6.35
N HIS A 561 -40.43 0.83 -7.50
CA HIS A 561 -41.73 0.29 -7.89
C HIS A 561 -41.62 -1.10 -8.51
N THR A 562 -42.46 -2.00 -8.03
CA THR A 562 -42.55 -3.37 -8.47
C THR A 562 -43.58 -3.46 -9.59
N GLY A 563 -43.10 -3.38 -10.84
CA GLY A 563 -43.96 -3.38 -12.03
C GLY A 563 -44.78 -4.65 -12.21
N LYS A 564 -45.82 -4.58 -13.05
CA LYS A 564 -46.69 -5.72 -13.38
C LYS A 564 -45.87 -6.84 -14.04
N ARG A 565 -46.29 -8.09 -13.83
CA ARG A 565 -45.66 -9.24 -14.48
C ARG A 565 -45.96 -9.21 -15.98
N ILE A 566 -44.99 -9.64 -16.79
CA ILE A 566 -45.18 -9.75 -18.25
C ILE A 566 -46.23 -10.79 -18.58
N VAL A 567 -46.21 -11.90 -17.84
CA VAL A 567 -47.20 -12.96 -17.92
C VAL A 567 -48.12 -12.86 -16.70
N GLU A 568 -49.39 -12.57 -16.94
CA GLU A 568 -50.42 -12.71 -15.90
C GLU A 568 -50.53 -14.19 -15.54
N CYS A 569 -50.22 -14.51 -14.28
CA CYS A 569 -50.29 -15.87 -13.75
C CYS A 569 -51.07 -15.82 -12.45
N ASP A 570 -52.25 -16.44 -12.41
CA ASP A 570 -53.01 -16.63 -11.19
C ASP A 570 -52.45 -17.85 -10.43
N GLU A 571 -51.44 -17.58 -9.62
CA GLU A 571 -50.80 -18.58 -8.76
C GLU A 571 -51.81 -19.23 -7.81
N SER A 572 -52.85 -18.51 -7.37
CA SER A 572 -53.86 -19.02 -6.45
C SER A 572 -54.76 -20.06 -7.11
N ALA A 573 -55.21 -19.80 -8.34
CA ALA A 573 -55.99 -20.76 -9.13
C ALA A 573 -55.16 -22.00 -9.49
N MET A 574 -53.88 -21.84 -9.83
CA MET A 574 -52.99 -22.98 -10.09
C MET A 574 -52.75 -23.82 -8.84
N LEU A 575 -52.46 -23.20 -7.69
CA LEU A 575 -52.30 -23.88 -6.41
C LEU A 575 -53.56 -24.63 -6.00
N THR A 576 -54.72 -24.03 -6.22
CA THR A 576 -56.02 -24.66 -5.89
C THR A 576 -56.25 -25.89 -6.76
N LYS A 577 -56.00 -25.80 -8.07
CA LYS A 577 -56.08 -26.95 -8.99
C LYS A 577 -55.10 -28.06 -8.63
N GLU A 578 -53.88 -27.70 -8.25
CA GLU A 578 -52.86 -28.68 -7.88
C GLU A 578 -53.18 -29.35 -6.54
N ALA A 579 -53.62 -28.58 -5.55
CA ALA A 579 -54.08 -29.09 -4.26
C ALA A 579 -55.26 -30.06 -4.43
N GLN A 580 -56.20 -29.74 -5.32
CA GLN A 580 -57.33 -30.61 -5.64
C GLN A 580 -56.87 -31.93 -6.28
N LYS A 581 -55.92 -31.87 -7.23
CA LYS A 581 -55.30 -33.05 -7.84
C LYS A 581 -54.57 -33.94 -6.81
N TYR A 582 -53.83 -33.34 -5.86
CA TYR A 582 -53.17 -34.10 -4.79
C TYR A 582 -54.18 -34.72 -3.83
N SER A 583 -55.27 -34.02 -3.51
CA SER A 583 -56.37 -34.54 -2.68
C SER A 583 -57.04 -35.76 -3.31
N GLU A 584 -57.24 -35.75 -4.63
CA GLU A 584 -57.77 -36.90 -5.37
C GLU A 584 -56.78 -38.07 -5.40
N MET A 585 -55.50 -37.84 -5.71
CA MET A 585 -54.48 -38.90 -5.67
C MET A 585 -54.33 -39.54 -4.28
N LEU A 586 -54.43 -38.75 -3.21
CA LEU A 586 -54.42 -39.23 -1.83
C LEU A 586 -55.59 -40.18 -1.56
N LYS A 587 -56.79 -39.87 -2.08
CA LYS A 587 -57.98 -40.71 -1.94
C LYS A 587 -57.86 -42.02 -2.71
N GLU A 588 -57.24 -42.01 -3.88
CA GLU A 588 -57.13 -43.20 -4.75
C GLU A 588 -55.98 -44.14 -4.39
N THR A 589 -54.82 -43.59 -3.99
CA THR A 589 -53.57 -44.37 -3.87
C THR A 589 -52.99 -44.39 -2.45
N GLY A 590 -53.54 -43.60 -1.52
CA GLY A 590 -53.05 -43.48 -0.14
C GLY A 590 -51.70 -42.77 -0.01
N ARG A 591 -51.11 -42.29 -1.12
CA ARG A 591 -49.84 -41.56 -1.15
C ARG A 591 -49.91 -40.43 -2.18
N ALA A 592 -49.58 -39.21 -1.79
CA ALA A 592 -49.30 -38.13 -2.73
C ALA A 592 -47.96 -37.48 -2.39
N GLN A 593 -47.18 -37.18 -3.42
CA GLN A 593 -45.95 -36.42 -3.30
C GLN A 593 -46.17 -35.05 -3.93
N MET A 594 -46.22 -34.01 -3.10
CA MET A 594 -46.33 -32.64 -3.58
C MET A 594 -45.03 -32.19 -4.27
N SER A 595 -45.17 -31.63 -5.47
CA SER A 595 -44.10 -30.98 -6.21
C SER A 595 -44.50 -29.53 -6.51
N LEU A 596 -43.62 -28.58 -6.21
CA LEU A 596 -43.79 -27.16 -6.54
C LEU A 596 -43.29 -26.84 -7.97
N ALA A 597 -42.98 -27.86 -8.78
CA ALA A 597 -42.46 -27.67 -10.15
C ALA A 597 -43.43 -26.90 -11.06
N THR A 598 -44.74 -27.02 -10.79
CA THR A 598 -45.80 -26.38 -11.57
C THR A 598 -45.83 -24.86 -11.36
N LEU A 599 -45.47 -24.36 -10.18
CA LEU A 599 -45.24 -22.93 -9.91
C LEU A 599 -44.01 -22.37 -10.63
N GLY A 600 -43.05 -23.23 -10.98
CA GLY A 600 -41.89 -22.87 -11.80
C GLY A 600 -42.26 -22.49 -13.25
N LYS A 601 -43.49 -22.77 -13.69
CA LYS A 601 -44.01 -22.42 -15.02
C LYS A 601 -44.54 -21.00 -15.13
N CYS A 602 -44.81 -20.32 -14.02
CA CYS A 602 -45.17 -18.90 -14.06
C CYS A 602 -43.91 -18.07 -14.39
N GLY A 603 -43.96 -17.32 -15.49
CA GLY A 603 -42.95 -16.31 -15.80
C GLY A 603 -42.94 -15.25 -14.70
N ARG A 604 -41.80 -15.07 -14.04
CA ARG A 604 -41.63 -14.07 -12.96
C ARG A 604 -41.12 -12.72 -13.46
N GLU A 605 -40.82 -12.63 -14.76
CA GLU A 605 -40.32 -11.41 -15.40
C GLU A 605 -41.37 -10.30 -15.34
N ARG A 606 -40.91 -9.07 -15.09
CA ARG A 606 -41.75 -7.87 -14.95
C ARG A 606 -41.49 -6.87 -16.08
N TYR A 607 -42.49 -6.04 -16.36
CA TYR A 607 -42.32 -4.92 -17.29
C TYR A 607 -41.32 -3.89 -16.74
N PRO A 608 -40.50 -3.28 -17.61
CA PRO A 608 -39.64 -2.20 -17.19
C PRO A 608 -40.46 -0.95 -16.87
N LEU A 609 -40.03 -0.19 -15.88
CA LEU A 609 -40.69 1.05 -15.47
C LEU A 609 -40.30 2.16 -16.43
N TYR A 610 -41.26 2.84 -17.05
CA TYR A 610 -40.97 4.01 -17.88
C TYR A 610 -41.45 5.27 -17.20
N ILE A 611 -40.55 6.24 -17.06
CA ILE A 611 -40.81 7.50 -16.37
C ILE A 611 -40.54 8.67 -17.28
N GLU A 612 -41.49 9.61 -17.31
CA GLU A 612 -41.33 10.94 -17.85
C GLU A 612 -41.43 11.98 -16.72
N LEU A 613 -40.46 12.89 -16.66
CA LEU A 613 -40.47 14.01 -15.73
C LEU A 613 -40.31 15.30 -16.51
N SER A 614 -41.26 16.21 -16.33
CA SER A 614 -41.27 17.56 -16.91
C SER A 614 -41.19 18.59 -15.81
N LEU A 615 -40.27 19.55 -15.97
CA LEU A 615 -40.07 20.70 -15.10
C LEU A 615 -40.32 21.97 -15.91
N ASP A 616 -41.22 22.84 -15.43
CA ASP A 616 -41.62 24.09 -16.09
C ASP A 616 -42.00 23.88 -17.57
N ASN A 617 -42.85 22.88 -17.81
CA ASN A 617 -43.31 22.46 -19.13
C ASN A 617 -42.20 21.97 -20.10
N LYS A 618 -41.00 21.67 -19.61
CA LYS A 618 -39.91 21.05 -20.39
C LYS A 618 -39.63 19.64 -19.88
N THR A 619 -39.71 18.65 -20.76
CA THR A 619 -39.33 17.27 -20.44
C THR A 619 -37.84 17.20 -20.13
N ARG A 620 -37.50 16.77 -18.91
CA ARG A 620 -36.12 16.60 -18.43
C ARG A 620 -35.69 15.13 -18.40
N LEU A 621 -36.64 14.21 -18.23
CA LEU A 621 -36.39 12.78 -18.22
C LEU A 621 -37.47 12.07 -19.05
N ALA A 622 -37.05 11.11 -19.86
CA ALA A 622 -37.91 10.16 -20.57
C ALA A 622 -37.11 8.87 -20.76
N LYS A 623 -37.19 7.94 -19.79
CA LYS A 623 -36.29 6.77 -19.74
C LYS A 623 -36.99 5.53 -19.17
N SER A 624 -36.58 4.37 -19.65
CA SER A 624 -37.03 3.06 -19.16
C SER A 624 -35.99 2.42 -18.24
N TYR A 625 -36.43 1.94 -17.08
CA TYR A 625 -35.63 1.30 -16.06
C TYR A 625 -36.04 -0.17 -15.94
N LYS A 626 -35.06 -1.07 -16.06
CA LYS A 626 -35.31 -2.51 -16.06
C LYS A 626 -35.48 -3.04 -14.63
N PRO A 627 -36.30 -4.07 -14.42
CA PRO A 627 -36.42 -4.73 -13.12
C PRO A 627 -35.12 -5.41 -12.73
N THR A 628 -34.86 -5.48 -11.43
CA THR A 628 -33.64 -6.06 -10.89
C THR A 628 -33.69 -7.58 -10.80
N GLY A 629 -32.52 -8.18 -10.55
CA GLY A 629 -32.32 -9.63 -10.49
C GLY A 629 -32.01 -10.26 -11.86
N TRP A 630 -31.29 -11.39 -11.85
CA TRP A 630 -30.90 -12.10 -13.08
C TRP A 630 -32.12 -12.47 -13.94
N LYS A 631 -33.24 -12.82 -13.29
CA LYS A 631 -34.50 -13.19 -13.94
C LYS A 631 -35.47 -12.00 -14.13
N ARG A 632 -35.05 -10.77 -13.80
CA ARG A 632 -35.85 -9.53 -13.90
C ARG A 632 -37.21 -9.63 -13.20
N ASP A 633 -37.20 -10.27 -12.04
CA ASP A 633 -38.38 -10.52 -11.19
C ASP A 633 -38.45 -9.59 -9.97
N GLY A 634 -37.42 -8.77 -9.75
CA GLY A 634 -37.34 -7.77 -8.69
C GLY A 634 -38.05 -6.45 -9.01
N SER A 635 -37.91 -5.47 -8.10
CA SER A 635 -38.43 -4.12 -8.30
C SER A 635 -37.61 -3.35 -9.34
N SER A 636 -38.22 -2.36 -9.99
CA SER A 636 -37.50 -1.37 -10.78
C SER A 636 -37.15 -0.19 -9.88
N PHE A 637 -35.92 0.32 -10.02
CA PHE A 637 -35.41 1.44 -9.24
C PHE A 637 -35.08 2.61 -10.16
N VAL A 638 -35.53 3.80 -9.79
CA VAL A 638 -35.26 5.04 -10.49
C VAL A 638 -34.61 6.00 -9.53
N TYR A 639 -33.38 6.40 -9.86
CA TYR A 639 -32.65 7.40 -9.12
C TYR A 639 -32.02 8.39 -10.09
N GLU A 640 -32.53 9.62 -10.13
CA GLU A 640 -32.05 10.68 -11.02
C GLU A 640 -31.96 12.01 -10.27
N LYS A 641 -30.97 12.84 -10.62
CA LYS A 641 -30.71 14.14 -9.99
C LYS A 641 -30.85 15.24 -11.04
N PHE A 642 -31.63 16.28 -10.74
CA PHE A 642 -31.82 17.43 -11.61
C PHE A 642 -31.43 18.72 -10.88
N PRO A 643 -30.54 19.55 -11.43
CA PRO A 643 -30.29 20.87 -10.88
C PRO A 643 -31.54 21.74 -11.05
N LEU A 644 -31.90 22.46 -9.99
CA LEU A 644 -33.00 23.41 -9.94
C LEU A 644 -32.46 24.79 -9.60
N THR A 645 -33.02 25.81 -10.24
CA THR A 645 -32.87 27.20 -9.78
C THR A 645 -33.72 27.42 -8.53
N PRO A 646 -33.32 28.26 -7.58
CA PRO A 646 -34.20 28.63 -6.48
C PRO A 646 -35.46 29.34 -7.00
N GLY A 647 -36.64 28.99 -6.48
CA GLY A 647 -37.91 29.54 -6.91
C GLY A 647 -39.05 28.53 -6.96
N ARG A 648 -40.19 28.96 -7.52
CA ARG A 648 -41.35 28.09 -7.75
C ARG A 648 -41.23 27.40 -9.10
N HIS A 649 -41.36 26.08 -9.09
CA HIS A 649 -41.34 25.24 -10.28
C HIS A 649 -42.62 24.43 -10.40
N THR A 650 -43.08 24.21 -11.63
CA THR A 650 -44.16 23.26 -11.90
C THR A 650 -43.57 21.92 -12.30
N LEU A 651 -44.08 20.85 -11.71
CA LEU A 651 -43.58 19.51 -11.90
C LEU A 651 -44.71 18.59 -12.34
N LEU A 652 -44.48 17.87 -13.45
CA LEU A 652 -45.34 16.82 -13.96
C LEU A 652 -44.53 15.53 -14.10
N ILE A 653 -44.92 14.50 -13.37
CA ILE A 653 -44.33 13.17 -13.44
C ILE A 653 -45.36 12.20 -13.96
N LYS A 654 -44.96 11.37 -14.92
CA LYS A 654 -45.76 10.28 -15.44
C LYS A 654 -44.97 8.98 -15.38
N MET A 655 -45.61 7.93 -14.91
CA MET A 655 -44.99 6.61 -14.76
C MET A 655 -45.92 5.54 -15.29
N ARG A 656 -45.36 4.57 -16.02
CA ARG A 656 -46.06 3.37 -16.49
C ARG A 656 -45.29 2.11 -16.16
N ASP A 657 -46.04 1.04 -15.89
CA ASP A 657 -45.51 -0.26 -15.48
C ASP A 657 -46.05 -1.44 -16.28
N ASP A 658 -46.57 -1.20 -17.48
CA ASP A 658 -47.15 -2.20 -18.37
C ASP A 658 -46.72 -2.08 -19.85
N LYS A 659 -47.37 -2.90 -20.70
CA LYS A 659 -47.07 -3.04 -22.14
C LYS A 659 -47.70 -1.92 -22.99
N ASP A 660 -48.72 -1.24 -22.49
CA ASP A 660 -49.55 -0.35 -23.30
C ASP A 660 -48.85 1.01 -23.43
N GLY A 661 -48.05 1.13 -24.50
CA GLY A 661 -47.12 2.22 -24.76
C GLY A 661 -47.72 3.63 -24.90
N GLU A 662 -49.03 3.82 -24.66
CA GLU A 662 -49.73 5.10 -24.83
C GLU A 662 -50.35 5.67 -23.54
N ARG A 663 -50.57 4.86 -22.49
CA ARG A 663 -51.20 5.32 -21.24
C ARG A 663 -50.22 5.31 -20.08
N PHE A 664 -50.30 6.33 -19.23
CA PHE A 664 -49.54 6.38 -17.97
C PHE A 664 -50.43 5.91 -16.82
N ASP A 665 -49.98 4.89 -16.09
CA ASP A 665 -50.69 4.33 -14.94
C ASP A 665 -50.74 5.32 -13.76
N TYR A 666 -49.68 6.10 -13.56
CA TYR A 666 -49.53 7.01 -12.44
C TYR A 666 -49.08 8.37 -12.94
N THR A 667 -49.76 9.43 -12.50
CA THR A 667 -49.41 10.82 -12.83
C THR A 667 -49.45 11.68 -11.57
N PHE A 668 -48.49 12.58 -11.45
CA PHE A 668 -48.45 13.60 -10.41
C PHE A 668 -48.18 14.95 -11.04
N GLU A 669 -49.02 15.93 -10.72
CA GLU A 669 -48.83 17.32 -11.09
C GLU A 669 -48.86 18.17 -9.82
N GLY A 670 -47.83 18.97 -9.61
CA GLY A 670 -47.70 19.78 -8.40
C GLY A 670 -46.70 20.92 -8.55
N GLY A 671 -46.90 21.97 -7.76
CA GLY A 671 -45.94 23.05 -7.60
C GLY A 671 -44.95 22.73 -6.49
N ILE A 672 -43.66 22.94 -6.74
CA ILE A 672 -42.61 22.83 -5.72
C ILE A 672 -41.96 24.19 -5.52
N GLU A 673 -41.64 24.54 -4.28
CA GLU A 673 -40.89 25.75 -3.94
C GLU A 673 -39.50 25.32 -3.48
N SER A 674 -38.48 25.69 -4.25
CA SER A 674 -37.10 25.32 -4.00
C SER A 674 -36.33 26.49 -3.39
N ARG A 675 -35.68 26.26 -2.24
CA ARG A 675 -34.81 27.26 -1.60
C ARG A 675 -33.34 27.02 -1.97
N PRO A 676 -32.50 28.07 -1.97
CA PRO A 676 -31.06 27.90 -2.18
C PRO A 676 -30.48 26.89 -1.18
N GLY A 677 -29.68 25.94 -1.68
CA GLY A 677 -29.06 24.90 -0.85
C GLY A 677 -30.02 23.80 -0.37
N GLN A 678 -31.25 23.75 -0.87
CA GLN A 678 -32.23 22.70 -0.52
C GLN A 678 -32.17 21.54 -1.53
N ILE A 679 -32.31 20.33 -1.02
CA ILE A 679 -32.57 19.13 -1.80
C ILE A 679 -34.04 18.75 -1.60
N THR A 680 -34.79 18.71 -2.69
CA THR A 680 -36.18 18.24 -2.72
C THR A 680 -36.20 16.81 -3.25
N VAL A 681 -36.85 15.89 -2.54
CA VAL A 681 -36.90 14.47 -2.92
C VAL A 681 -38.32 14.10 -3.33
N ILE A 682 -38.44 13.48 -4.50
CA ILE A 682 -39.70 12.90 -4.96
C ILE A 682 -39.62 11.39 -4.82
N ASP A 683 -40.55 10.84 -4.06
CA ASP A 683 -40.68 9.42 -3.77
C ASP A 683 -42.04 8.89 -4.26
N PHE A 684 -42.16 7.59 -4.41
CA PHE A 684 -43.39 6.90 -4.77
C PHE A 684 -43.69 5.81 -3.74
N ASP A 685 -44.82 5.94 -3.06
CA ASP A 685 -45.26 4.93 -2.11
C ASP A 685 -46.08 3.86 -2.84
N GLU A 686 -45.51 2.65 -2.93
CA GLU A 686 -46.17 1.49 -3.55
C GLU A 686 -47.52 1.16 -2.89
N ARG A 687 -47.71 1.42 -1.58
CA ARG A 687 -48.94 1.06 -0.87
C ARG A 687 -50.08 2.01 -1.22
N SER A 688 -49.82 3.31 -1.20
CA SER A 688 -50.81 4.33 -1.51
C SER A 688 -50.93 4.62 -3.01
N LYS A 689 -49.98 4.11 -3.83
CA LYS A 689 -49.87 4.32 -5.28
C LYS A 689 -49.83 5.81 -5.65
N LYS A 690 -49.18 6.62 -4.81
CA LYS A 690 -49.07 8.07 -4.98
C LYS A 690 -47.62 8.54 -4.88
N PHE A 691 -47.35 9.63 -5.58
CA PHE A 691 -46.11 10.37 -5.45
C PHE A 691 -46.16 11.31 -4.23
N PHE A 692 -45.01 11.47 -3.57
CA PHE A 692 -44.83 12.39 -2.46
C PHE A 692 -43.59 13.24 -2.70
N VAL A 693 -43.73 14.53 -2.45
CA VAL A 693 -42.61 15.48 -2.46
C VAL A 693 -42.22 15.76 -1.02
N ARG A 694 -40.93 15.69 -0.72
CA ARG A 694 -40.35 15.92 0.61
C ARG A 694 -39.23 16.94 0.55
#